data_AF-A0A8J4GT49-F1
#
_entry.id   AF-A0A8J4GT49-F1
#
_cell.length_a   1.000
_cell.length_b   1.000
_cell.length_c   1.000
_cell.angle_alpha   90.00
_cell.angle_beta   90.00
_cell.angle_gamma   90.00
#
_symmetry.space_group_name_H-M   'P 1'
#
loop_
_entity.id
_entity.type
_entity.pdbx_description
1 polymer ?
#
loop_
_entity_poly.entity_id
_entity_poly.type
_entity_poly.pdbx_seq_one_letter_code
_entity_poly.pdbx_strand_id
1 'polypeptide(L)'
;MTRQYLIIDIFLTLGLHLLLCAHARVVPAAISNKNCPSGCTDHGNCNGETGLCECRFGFGGPDCSRRLMPACHSTPDIASSIPGYGHWFPKNCFCHKQLMEAGCSRAAYREPFLCNYYQFWDWKNTLCYVLKGVPEDQQFSSPPDGPNDPRYQWKRGLFNQTLSEQSLDPFHFEDASPPEPYELPNKDILVPLEKCPDRCSGRGWCVTAAMKDAFSCRCHGFYMGAACETPRNEHCYLNCSGRGVCSGGFCHCQPSYWGLGCARSNAYVSDTWLPHPTKVKIYVYDLPEQIAYKKPWHDEPALLDTMYLAEVTFMDQLLSDWSVRTENPWEANLFVLNTYTIYYTGNIGFPAKHFANVFSYVRNHFPFWNMTGGRNHVAMATNDRGCCDIYKLARMNPDLQHPIKMVHFGQVGRFSRGHGSLDPATEAAFREFKRLAAHHAGGGAVGEEAVDGPDGDSTMALKDLPEEVVRFRGFPSYTLEAIRMEREPCFRPEQDVAIPNYLERGWLDHVRKAYGWDSNGRPVHNSTQRQYLFYFNGYSKSDMAYSGGVRQGLLAMYSNLSRPDVAINPGCCTAEYMLKSLFCLSPLGYGWGIRLTQAMHTGCVPVLVQDHVYTAFWDVLPYEKFSIRINRHNLHRLFDILDAITPEQLAELQQGLADYHRYFIWHGDAGGLAYNATITSLHRRLLNMWTALFRGST
;
A
#
# COMPACT_ATOMS: atom_id res chain seq x y z
N MET A 1 60.40 52.60 -24.94
CA MET A 1 60.62 53.18 -23.60
C MET A 1 59.23 53.57 -23.10
N THR A 2 58.67 53.05 -22.01
CA THR A 2 59.27 52.39 -20.85
C THR A 2 58.17 51.58 -20.16
N ARG A 3 58.44 50.30 -19.92
CA ARG A 3 57.80 49.47 -18.87
C ARG A 3 58.24 50.07 -17.54
N GLN A 4 57.35 50.54 -16.65
CA GLN A 4 57.60 50.57 -15.19
C GLN A 4 56.48 51.16 -14.31
N TYR A 5 55.18 51.04 -14.60
CA TYR A 5 54.16 51.43 -13.60
C TYR A 5 52.94 50.53 -13.64
N LEU A 6 53.11 49.24 -13.27
CA LEU A 6 51.98 48.36 -12.92
C LEU A 6 52.41 47.12 -12.12
N ILE A 7 53.39 47.24 -11.21
CA ILE A 7 53.82 46.14 -10.32
C ILE A 7 54.04 46.66 -8.89
N ILE A 8 53.12 47.46 -8.37
CA ILE A 8 53.11 47.81 -6.93
C ILE A 8 51.70 47.65 -6.31
N ASP A 9 50.61 47.78 -7.09
CA ASP A 9 49.25 47.62 -6.54
C ASP A 9 48.69 46.18 -6.49
N ILE A 10 49.34 45.21 -7.12
CA ILE A 10 48.89 43.80 -7.09
C ILE A 10 49.43 43.04 -5.87
N PHE A 11 50.52 43.51 -5.24
CA PHE A 11 51.12 42.82 -4.08
C PHE A 11 50.54 43.26 -2.73
N LEU A 12 49.88 44.42 -2.62
CA LEU A 12 49.20 44.85 -1.39
C LEU A 12 47.75 44.35 -1.27
N THR A 13 47.09 44.00 -2.37
CA THR A 13 45.73 43.45 -2.36
C THR A 13 45.68 41.92 -2.24
N LEU A 14 46.70 41.20 -2.73
CA LEU A 14 46.84 39.75 -2.50
C LEU A 14 47.42 39.39 -1.11
N GLY A 15 48.15 40.30 -0.47
CA GLY A 15 48.67 40.08 0.89
C GLY A 15 47.63 40.18 2.01
N LEU A 16 46.49 40.85 1.77
CA LEU A 16 45.44 41.06 2.78
C LEU A 16 44.28 40.03 2.69
N HIS A 17 44.19 39.27 1.59
CA HIS A 17 43.21 38.18 1.45
C HIS A 17 43.79 36.80 1.84
N LEU A 18 45.12 36.65 1.89
CA LEU A 18 45.78 35.42 2.33
C LEU A 18 46.02 35.33 3.85
N LEU A 19 45.76 36.41 4.60
CA LEU A 19 45.90 36.46 6.07
C LEU A 19 44.56 36.43 6.84
N LEU A 20 43.42 36.33 6.14
CA LEU A 20 42.10 36.11 6.74
C LEU A 20 41.57 34.67 6.57
N CYS A 21 42.35 33.76 5.96
CA CYS A 21 42.13 32.31 6.04
C CYS A 21 42.84 31.69 7.27
N ALA A 22 42.89 32.42 8.38
CA ALA A 22 43.17 31.83 9.68
C ALA A 22 41.94 31.01 10.10
N HIS A 23 41.96 29.72 9.77
CA HIS A 23 41.25 28.65 10.44
C HIS A 23 40.03 29.10 11.27
N ALA A 24 38.94 29.48 10.59
CA ALA A 24 37.64 29.16 11.13
C ALA A 24 37.57 27.64 11.14
N ARG A 25 38.11 27.01 12.19
CA ARG A 25 37.67 25.69 12.60
C ARG A 25 36.17 25.86 12.77
N VAL A 26 35.41 25.44 11.77
CA VAL A 26 34.04 24.97 12.01
C VAL A 26 34.26 23.86 13.02
N VAL A 27 34.13 24.20 14.29
CA VAL A 27 34.00 23.20 15.34
C VAL A 27 32.79 22.41 14.89
N PRO A 28 32.92 21.11 14.57
CA PRO A 28 31.74 20.30 14.32
C PRO A 28 30.85 20.52 15.53
N ALA A 29 29.64 21.05 15.35
CA ALA A 29 28.71 21.15 16.46
C ALA A 29 28.66 19.73 17.07
N ALA A 30 28.97 19.65 18.36
CA ALA A 30 29.14 18.37 19.01
C ALA A 30 27.87 17.54 18.78
N ILE A 31 28.02 16.32 18.27
CA ILE A 31 26.92 15.36 18.16
C ILE A 31 26.42 15.14 19.59
N SER A 32 25.33 15.80 19.95
CA SER A 32 24.68 15.62 21.23
C SER A 32 23.25 15.21 20.95
N ASN A 33 22.94 13.95 21.25
CA ASN A 33 21.57 13.49 21.28
C ASN A 33 20.78 14.35 22.27
N LYS A 34 19.58 14.76 21.88
CA LYS A 34 18.63 15.44 22.76
C LYS A 34 18.12 14.44 23.79
N ASN A 35 17.89 14.93 25.00
CA ASN A 35 17.28 14.14 26.07
C ASN A 35 15.75 14.11 25.89
N CYS A 36 15.14 12.99 26.26
CA CYS A 36 13.69 12.86 26.36
C CYS A 36 13.22 12.95 27.81
N PRO A 37 11.91 13.16 28.05
CA PRO A 37 11.33 13.08 29.38
C PRO A 37 11.64 11.75 30.10
N SER A 38 11.75 11.80 31.43
CA SER A 38 11.91 10.60 32.28
C SER A 38 10.72 9.65 32.09
N GLY A 39 10.97 8.34 32.04
CA GLY A 39 9.92 7.32 31.83
C GLY A 39 9.64 7.00 30.36
N CYS A 40 10.19 7.77 29.42
CA CYS A 40 10.02 7.55 27.97
C CYS A 40 10.29 6.09 27.53
N THR A 41 11.35 5.48 28.07
CA THR A 41 11.79 4.14 27.67
C THR A 41 10.90 3.00 28.18
N ASP A 42 9.88 3.28 28.99
CA ASP A 42 8.99 2.24 29.51
C ASP A 42 7.99 1.78 28.44
N HIS A 43 7.49 2.72 27.63
CA HIS A 43 6.49 2.46 26.59
C HIS A 43 6.81 3.12 25.23
N GLY A 44 8.04 3.63 25.07
CA GLY A 44 8.49 4.26 23.84
C GLY A 44 10.00 4.21 23.64
N ASN A 45 10.46 4.88 22.59
CA ASN A 45 11.88 5.08 22.31
C ASN A 45 12.22 6.57 22.41
N CYS A 46 13.35 6.91 23.02
CA CYS A 46 13.82 8.30 23.01
C CYS A 46 14.47 8.61 21.66
N ASN A 47 13.84 9.47 20.87
CA ASN A 47 14.43 9.93 19.61
C ASN A 47 15.52 10.98 19.92
N GLY A 48 16.78 10.58 19.79
CA GLY A 48 17.93 11.44 20.06
C GLY A 48 18.05 12.66 19.14
N GLU A 49 17.37 12.68 17.99
CA GLU A 49 17.37 13.80 17.05
C GLU A 49 16.35 14.88 17.42
N THR A 50 15.14 14.46 17.79
CA THR A 50 14.04 15.38 18.07
C THR A 50 13.89 15.70 19.56
N GLY A 51 14.35 14.81 20.45
CA GLY A 51 14.10 14.87 21.89
C GLY A 51 12.66 14.43 22.26
N LEU A 52 11.90 13.91 21.29
CA LEU A 52 10.54 13.43 21.51
C LEU A 52 10.55 11.94 21.86
N CYS A 53 9.59 11.54 22.70
CA CYS A 53 9.36 10.12 22.96
C CYS A 53 8.46 9.51 21.88
N GLU A 54 8.96 8.49 21.19
CA GLU A 54 8.24 7.72 20.18
C GLU A 54 7.44 6.63 20.88
N CYS A 55 6.17 6.93 21.17
CA CYS A 55 5.30 5.99 21.87
C CYS A 55 4.91 4.81 20.99
N ARG A 56 4.92 3.62 21.60
CA ARG A 56 4.19 2.48 21.09
C ARG A 56 2.71 2.84 20.93
N PHE A 57 2.06 2.26 19.94
CA PHE A 57 0.62 2.33 19.76
C PHE A 57 -0.17 2.04 21.05
N GLY A 58 -1.25 2.78 21.28
CA GLY A 58 -2.03 2.70 22.53
C GLY A 58 -1.43 3.50 23.68
N PHE A 59 -0.28 4.14 23.50
CA PHE A 59 0.35 5.03 24.47
C PHE A 59 0.62 6.41 23.88
N GLY A 60 0.68 7.42 24.74
CA GLY A 60 0.90 8.80 24.35
C GLY A 60 1.29 9.69 25.52
N GLY A 61 1.33 10.99 25.26
CA GLY A 61 1.91 11.97 26.20
C GLY A 61 3.41 12.16 25.98
N PRO A 62 4.06 13.10 26.69
CA PRO A 62 5.47 13.44 26.49
C PRO A 62 6.44 12.29 26.78
N ASP A 63 6.07 11.37 27.67
CA ASP A 63 6.87 10.23 28.16
C ASP A 63 6.21 8.87 27.88
N CYS A 64 5.13 8.83 27.10
CA CYS A 64 4.36 7.61 26.81
C CYS A 64 3.70 6.93 28.01
N SER A 65 3.57 7.60 29.16
CA SER A 65 2.90 7.06 30.34
C SER A 65 1.36 7.04 30.25
N ARG A 66 0.76 7.82 29.34
CA ARG A 66 -0.69 7.92 29.18
C ARG A 66 -1.23 6.88 28.21
N ARG A 67 -2.18 6.05 28.66
CA ARG A 67 -2.94 5.16 27.77
C ARG A 67 -3.84 5.96 26.82
N LEU A 68 -3.81 5.59 25.55
CA LEU A 68 -4.76 6.02 24.54
C LEU A 68 -5.79 4.91 24.36
N MET A 69 -7.07 5.28 24.32
CA MET A 69 -8.18 4.31 24.22
C MET A 69 -8.11 3.23 25.32
N PRO A 70 -8.08 3.61 26.61
CA PRO A 70 -7.87 2.68 27.73
C PRO A 70 -8.85 1.50 27.74
N ALA A 71 -10.08 1.67 27.25
CA ALA A 71 -11.06 0.59 27.20
C ALA A 71 -10.69 -0.51 26.19
N CYS A 72 -9.83 -0.21 25.21
CA CYS A 72 -9.32 -1.18 24.23
C CYS A 72 -8.13 -2.00 24.73
N HIS A 73 -7.59 -1.70 25.91
CA HIS A 73 -6.48 -2.45 26.48
C HIS A 73 -6.94 -3.79 27.05
N SER A 74 -6.16 -4.86 26.86
CA SER A 74 -6.51 -6.21 27.32
C SER A 74 -6.57 -6.35 28.85
N THR A 75 -5.78 -5.56 29.58
CA THR A 75 -5.69 -5.64 31.05
C THR A 75 -5.45 -4.25 31.67
N PRO A 76 -5.74 -4.05 32.97
CA PRO A 76 -5.41 -2.82 33.70
C PRO A 76 -3.92 -2.74 34.07
N ASP A 77 -3.16 -3.84 34.04
CA ASP A 77 -1.72 -3.83 34.26
C ASP A 77 -0.98 -3.32 33.01
N ILE A 78 -0.31 -2.17 33.13
CA ILE A 78 0.32 -1.49 31.99
C ILE A 78 1.49 -2.27 31.38
N ALA A 79 2.17 -3.10 32.17
CA ALA A 79 3.32 -3.87 31.72
C ALA A 79 2.93 -5.03 30.78
N SER A 80 1.80 -5.68 31.06
CA SER A 80 1.28 -6.80 30.27
C SER A 80 0.19 -6.41 29.26
N SER A 81 -0.35 -5.20 29.38
CA SER A 81 -1.47 -4.72 28.58
C SER A 81 -1.11 -4.55 27.11
N ILE A 82 -1.99 -5.05 26.24
CA ILE A 82 -1.90 -4.89 24.80
C ILE A 82 -3.14 -4.14 24.32
N PRO A 83 -3.01 -3.04 23.55
CA PRO A 83 -4.15 -2.43 22.90
C PRO A 83 -4.67 -3.36 21.81
N GLY A 84 -5.96 -3.68 21.86
CA GLY A 84 -6.62 -4.53 20.88
C GLY A 84 -8.00 -3.99 20.53
N TYR A 85 -8.23 -3.71 19.25
CA TYR A 85 -9.53 -3.31 18.74
C TYR A 85 -10.02 -4.30 17.69
N GLY A 86 -11.30 -4.23 17.35
CA GLY A 86 -11.89 -5.09 16.35
C GLY A 86 -13.22 -5.69 16.77
N HIS A 87 -13.73 -6.61 15.95
CA HIS A 87 -15.08 -7.18 16.08
C HIS A 87 -15.05 -8.71 16.11
N TRP A 88 -13.89 -9.33 15.89
CA TRP A 88 -13.82 -10.78 15.82
C TRP A 88 -14.07 -11.38 17.21
N PHE A 89 -13.47 -10.77 18.23
CA PHE A 89 -13.72 -11.09 19.63
C PHE A 89 -14.40 -9.91 20.33
N PRO A 90 -15.33 -10.16 21.27
CA PRO A 90 -16.03 -9.09 21.96
C PRO A 90 -15.06 -8.21 22.75
N LYS A 91 -15.31 -6.91 22.74
CA LYS A 91 -14.52 -5.92 23.49
C LYS A 91 -15.40 -5.17 24.46
N ASN A 92 -14.76 -4.33 25.25
CA ASN A 92 -15.47 -3.36 26.04
C ASN A 92 -16.26 -2.40 25.15
N CYS A 93 -17.52 -2.10 25.47
CA CYS A 93 -18.34 -1.17 24.69
C CYS A 93 -17.71 0.24 24.61
N PHE A 94 -16.99 0.65 25.65
CA PHE A 94 -16.25 1.92 25.63
C PHE A 94 -15.04 1.89 24.71
N CYS A 95 -14.46 0.72 24.40
CA CYS A 95 -13.42 0.62 23.37
C CYS A 95 -13.98 1.05 22.02
N HIS A 96 -15.16 0.53 21.66
CA HIS A 96 -15.85 0.87 20.42
C HIS A 96 -16.19 2.37 20.34
N LYS A 97 -16.61 3.00 21.46
CA LYS A 97 -16.82 4.46 21.53
C LYS A 97 -15.53 5.25 21.36
N GLN A 98 -14.46 4.88 22.07
CA GLN A 98 -13.18 5.58 21.98
C GLN A 98 -12.59 5.49 20.55
N LEU A 99 -12.75 4.35 19.88
CA LEU A 99 -12.36 4.19 18.47
C LEU A 99 -13.21 5.06 17.52
N MET A 100 -14.48 5.27 17.83
CA MET A 100 -15.38 6.10 17.02
C MET A 100 -14.93 7.55 17.11
N GLU A 101 -14.70 8.04 18.32
CA GLU A 101 -14.20 9.40 18.56
C GLU A 101 -12.83 9.63 17.90
N ALA A 102 -11.96 8.62 17.92
CA ALA A 102 -10.65 8.70 17.28
C ALA A 102 -10.70 8.59 15.73
N GLY A 103 -11.66 7.84 15.19
CA GLY A 103 -11.63 7.41 13.79
C GLY A 103 -12.80 7.82 12.91
N CYS A 104 -13.81 8.50 13.45
CA CYS A 104 -14.97 8.92 12.69
C CYS A 104 -15.42 10.34 13.03
N SER A 105 -15.29 11.25 12.06
CA SER A 105 -15.82 12.61 12.17
C SER A 105 -17.35 12.59 12.23
N ARG A 106 -17.98 13.51 12.97
CA ARG A 106 -19.47 13.61 13.06
C ARG A 106 -20.16 13.68 11.68
N ALA A 107 -19.55 14.35 10.70
CA ALA A 107 -20.08 14.43 9.34
C ALA A 107 -20.14 13.07 8.62
N ALA A 108 -19.32 12.09 9.04
CA ALA A 108 -19.26 10.75 8.47
C ALA A 108 -20.24 9.77 9.13
N TYR A 109 -20.99 10.18 10.17
CA TYR A 109 -21.95 9.29 10.85
C TYR A 109 -23.12 8.84 9.95
N ARG A 110 -23.40 9.58 8.87
CA ARG A 110 -24.41 9.24 7.85
C ARG A 110 -23.96 8.12 6.91
N GLU A 111 -22.65 7.97 6.76
CA GLU A 111 -22.04 6.99 5.88
C GLU A 111 -20.96 6.26 6.68
N PRO A 112 -21.33 5.30 7.56
CA PRO A 112 -20.38 4.64 8.46
C PRO A 112 -19.20 3.96 7.75
N PHE A 113 -19.37 3.62 6.46
CA PHE A 113 -18.30 3.08 5.62
C PHE A 113 -17.16 4.08 5.34
N LEU A 114 -17.39 5.38 5.58
CA LEU A 114 -16.38 6.44 5.52
C LEU A 114 -15.60 6.63 6.83
N CYS A 115 -15.97 5.95 7.91
CA CYS A 115 -15.19 5.94 9.14
C CYS A 115 -13.90 5.10 8.95
N ASN A 116 -12.82 5.48 9.64
CA ASN A 116 -11.50 4.86 9.47
C ASN A 116 -11.44 3.39 9.93
N TYR A 117 -12.40 2.96 10.75
CA TYR A 117 -12.44 1.60 11.27
C TYR A 117 -13.71 0.88 10.82
N TYR A 118 -13.54 -0.34 10.33
CA TYR A 118 -14.61 -1.10 9.68
C TYR A 118 -15.69 -1.57 10.68
N GLN A 119 -15.43 -1.63 12.00
CA GLN A 119 -16.45 -2.04 12.98
C GLN A 119 -17.69 -1.15 12.95
N PHE A 120 -17.58 0.07 12.43
CA PHE A 120 -18.73 0.97 12.27
C PHE A 120 -19.64 0.58 11.10
N TRP A 121 -19.12 -0.20 10.14
CA TRP A 121 -19.90 -0.69 9.01
C TRP A 121 -20.96 -1.70 9.47
N ASP A 122 -20.70 -2.40 10.58
CA ASP A 122 -21.58 -3.41 11.14
C ASP A 122 -21.91 -3.18 12.63
N TRP A 123 -22.03 -1.90 13.02
CA TRP A 123 -22.26 -1.51 14.41
C TRP A 123 -23.46 -2.21 15.06
N LYS A 124 -24.55 -2.38 14.30
CA LYS A 124 -25.78 -3.05 14.75
C LYS A 124 -25.60 -4.51 15.16
N ASN A 125 -24.53 -5.16 14.68
CA ASN A 125 -24.18 -6.53 15.01
C ASN A 125 -23.05 -6.59 16.06
N THR A 126 -22.57 -5.45 16.57
CA THR A 126 -21.48 -5.41 17.53
C THR A 126 -21.97 -5.84 18.91
N LEU A 127 -21.53 -7.02 19.35
CA LEU A 127 -21.70 -7.52 20.71
C LEU A 127 -20.49 -7.12 21.55
N CYS A 128 -20.74 -6.49 22.70
CA CYS A 128 -19.70 -5.98 23.58
C CYS A 128 -20.09 -6.19 25.05
N TYR A 129 -19.21 -5.82 25.96
CA TYR A 129 -19.47 -5.88 27.40
C TYR A 129 -18.99 -4.62 28.13
N VAL A 130 -19.43 -4.44 29.37
CA VAL A 130 -18.85 -3.47 30.32
C VAL A 130 -18.59 -4.15 31.65
N LEU A 131 -17.54 -3.72 32.37
CA LEU A 131 -17.27 -4.15 33.74
C LEU A 131 -18.25 -3.46 34.69
N LYS A 132 -18.99 -4.24 35.48
CA LYS A 132 -19.94 -3.71 36.45
C LYS A 132 -19.22 -3.00 37.59
N GLY A 133 -19.72 -1.83 37.98
CA GLY A 133 -19.16 -1.05 39.09
C GLY A 133 -17.81 -0.38 38.81
N VAL A 134 -17.32 -0.43 37.57
CA VAL A 134 -16.06 0.20 37.15
C VAL A 134 -16.35 1.49 36.37
N PRO A 135 -15.74 2.64 36.74
CA PRO A 135 -15.88 3.90 35.99
C PRO A 135 -15.45 3.79 34.52
N GLU A 136 -16.04 4.59 33.63
CA GLU A 136 -15.79 4.56 32.18
C GLU A 136 -14.30 4.71 31.80
N ASP A 137 -13.57 5.57 32.51
CA ASP A 137 -12.14 5.84 32.32
C ASP A 137 -11.23 4.72 32.83
N GLN A 138 -11.77 3.77 33.60
CA GLN A 138 -11.07 2.61 34.16
C GLN A 138 -11.49 1.29 33.51
N GLN A 139 -12.31 1.35 32.46
CA GLN A 139 -12.73 0.16 31.70
C GLN A 139 -11.55 -0.41 30.89
N PHE A 140 -11.58 -1.72 30.66
CA PHE A 140 -10.63 -2.46 29.82
C PHE A 140 -11.34 -3.65 29.14
N SER A 141 -10.69 -4.23 28.14
CA SER A 141 -11.20 -5.33 27.31
C SER A 141 -10.61 -6.68 27.70
N SER A 142 -10.49 -6.96 29.00
CA SER A 142 -10.14 -8.30 29.46
C SER A 142 -11.23 -9.28 29.04
N PRO A 143 -10.87 -10.43 28.47
CA PRO A 143 -11.85 -11.44 28.12
C PRO A 143 -12.69 -11.87 29.34
N PRO A 144 -14.03 -11.95 29.23
CA PRO A 144 -14.84 -12.62 30.23
C PRO A 144 -14.43 -14.09 30.35
N ASP A 145 -14.50 -14.68 31.56
CA ASP A 145 -14.25 -16.11 31.77
C ASP A 145 -15.47 -16.96 31.33
N GLY A 146 -16.22 -16.48 30.34
CA GLY A 146 -17.43 -17.10 29.78
C GLY A 146 -18.61 -16.10 29.61
N PRO A 147 -19.68 -16.50 28.89
CA PRO A 147 -20.87 -15.66 28.70
C PRO A 147 -21.51 -15.22 30.02
N ASN A 148 -21.55 -16.11 31.01
CA ASN A 148 -22.23 -15.86 32.29
C ASN A 148 -21.32 -15.28 33.38
N ASP A 149 -20.16 -14.72 33.02
CA ASP A 149 -19.25 -14.08 33.98
C ASP A 149 -19.95 -12.89 34.68
N PRO A 150 -20.17 -12.95 36.01
CA PRO A 150 -20.98 -11.98 36.72
C PRO A 150 -20.35 -10.59 36.75
N ARG A 151 -19.03 -10.48 36.54
CA ARG A 151 -18.29 -9.20 36.51
C ARG A 151 -18.71 -8.31 35.34
N TYR A 152 -19.25 -8.91 34.28
CA TYR A 152 -19.56 -8.22 33.05
C TYR A 152 -21.07 -8.06 32.87
N GLN A 153 -21.45 -6.99 32.17
CA GLN A 153 -22.77 -6.79 31.60
C GLN A 153 -22.63 -6.78 30.09
N TRP A 154 -23.30 -7.73 29.42
CA TRP A 154 -23.34 -7.79 27.96
C TRP A 154 -24.24 -6.70 27.41
N LYS A 155 -23.83 -6.16 26.26
CA LYS A 155 -24.54 -5.11 25.55
C LYS A 155 -24.44 -5.32 24.05
N ARG A 156 -25.39 -4.75 23.31
CA ARG A 156 -25.43 -4.79 21.84
C ARG A 156 -25.48 -3.39 21.26
N GLY A 157 -24.75 -3.19 20.17
CA GLY A 157 -24.74 -1.95 19.40
C GLY A 157 -26.09 -1.68 18.73
N LEU A 158 -26.56 -0.45 18.85
CA LEU A 158 -27.73 0.09 18.16
C LEU A 158 -27.32 1.29 17.32
N PHE A 159 -27.96 1.44 16.16
CA PHE A 159 -27.78 2.59 15.28
C PHE A 159 -29.08 3.38 15.17
N ASN A 160 -29.06 4.64 15.59
CA ASN A 160 -30.20 5.55 15.48
C ASN A 160 -30.08 6.39 14.20
N GLN A 161 -30.86 6.04 13.19
CA GLN A 161 -30.87 6.72 11.89
C GLN A 161 -31.23 8.21 12.01
N THR A 162 -32.15 8.57 12.91
CA THR A 162 -32.58 9.98 13.09
C THR A 162 -31.43 10.86 13.60
N LEU A 163 -30.65 10.36 14.56
CA LEU A 163 -29.49 11.10 15.08
C LEU A 163 -28.39 11.23 14.04
N SER A 164 -28.19 10.18 13.23
CA SER A 164 -27.23 10.19 12.12
C SER A 164 -27.59 11.28 11.09
N GLU A 165 -28.86 11.38 10.71
CA GLU A 165 -29.36 12.45 9.84
C GLU A 165 -29.14 13.84 10.42
N GLN A 166 -29.12 14.00 11.75
CA GLN A 166 -28.83 15.25 12.44
C GLN A 166 -27.33 15.49 12.70
N SER A 167 -26.43 14.61 12.24
CA SER A 167 -24.99 14.65 12.56
C SER A 167 -24.67 14.60 14.07
N LEU A 168 -25.58 14.01 14.84
CA LEU A 168 -25.39 13.65 16.25
C LEU A 168 -24.92 12.20 16.33
N ASP A 169 -24.32 11.81 17.47
CA ASP A 169 -23.86 10.43 17.70
C ASP A 169 -25.03 9.44 17.60
N PRO A 170 -25.10 8.61 16.53
CA PRO A 170 -26.18 7.65 16.36
C PRO A 170 -25.89 6.31 17.03
N PHE A 171 -24.70 6.14 17.62
CA PHE A 171 -24.17 4.87 18.06
C PHE A 171 -24.43 4.68 19.56
N HIS A 172 -25.30 3.73 19.89
CA HIS A 172 -25.66 3.44 21.27
C HIS A 172 -25.45 1.97 21.61
N PHE A 173 -25.48 1.67 22.91
CA PHE A 173 -25.42 0.31 23.43
C PHE A 173 -26.58 0.09 24.39
N GLU A 174 -27.34 -0.98 24.18
CA GLU A 174 -28.37 -1.45 25.11
C GLU A 174 -27.95 -2.75 25.79
N ASP A 175 -28.61 -3.10 26.89
CA ASP A 175 -28.36 -4.37 27.56
C ASP A 175 -28.76 -5.54 26.67
N ALA A 176 -27.91 -6.56 26.62
CA ALA A 176 -28.13 -7.77 25.87
C ALA A 176 -27.93 -8.99 26.78
N SER A 177 -28.63 -10.07 26.45
CA SER A 177 -28.35 -11.37 27.08
C SER A 177 -26.95 -11.87 26.68
N PRO A 178 -26.25 -12.61 27.56
CA PRO A 178 -25.05 -13.30 27.20
C PRO A 178 -25.24 -14.21 25.97
N PRO A 179 -24.25 -14.30 25.07
CA PRO A 179 -24.30 -15.21 23.94
C PRO A 179 -24.05 -16.66 24.38
N GLU A 180 -24.96 -17.59 24.06
CA GLU A 180 -24.83 -19.02 24.42
C GLU A 180 -24.93 -19.94 23.18
N PRO A 181 -23.81 -20.47 22.64
CA PRO A 181 -22.42 -20.05 22.84
C PRO A 181 -22.09 -18.75 22.06
N TYR A 182 -20.95 -18.12 22.36
CA TYR A 182 -20.39 -17.10 21.46
C TYR A 182 -19.70 -17.79 20.29
N GLU A 183 -20.36 -17.80 19.13
CA GLU A 183 -19.79 -18.27 17.87
C GLU A 183 -19.07 -17.12 17.17
N LEU A 184 -17.78 -17.30 16.91
CA LEU A 184 -16.95 -16.39 16.13
C LEU A 184 -17.29 -16.53 14.63
N PRO A 185 -16.98 -15.53 13.79
CA PRO A 185 -17.30 -15.59 12.35
C PRO A 185 -16.75 -16.81 11.61
N ASN A 186 -15.67 -17.43 12.09
CA ASN A 186 -15.09 -18.66 11.54
C ASN A 186 -15.68 -19.95 12.12
N LYS A 187 -16.79 -19.86 12.88
CA LYS A 187 -17.47 -20.96 13.59
C LYS A 187 -16.73 -21.52 14.81
N ASP A 188 -15.61 -20.93 15.22
CA ASP A 188 -15.01 -21.27 16.52
C ASP A 188 -15.89 -20.76 17.66
N ILE A 189 -15.87 -21.46 18.79
CA ILE A 189 -16.61 -21.08 19.99
C ILE A 189 -15.64 -20.46 21.00
N LEU A 190 -15.94 -19.26 21.48
CA LEU A 190 -15.18 -18.63 22.57
C LEU A 190 -15.39 -19.38 23.89
N VAL A 191 -14.31 -19.68 24.60
CA VAL A 191 -14.33 -20.39 25.89
C VAL A 191 -13.46 -19.65 26.93
N PRO A 192 -13.60 -19.97 28.24
CA PRO A 192 -12.83 -19.31 29.29
C PRO A 192 -11.32 -19.47 29.09
N LEU A 193 -10.55 -18.42 29.39
CA LEU A 193 -9.10 -18.41 29.19
C LEU A 193 -8.36 -19.51 29.98
N GLU A 194 -8.90 -19.96 31.12
CA GLU A 194 -8.29 -21.04 31.92
C GLU A 194 -8.19 -22.36 31.15
N LYS A 195 -9.02 -22.56 30.12
CA LYS A 195 -9.00 -23.79 29.32
C LYS A 195 -7.84 -23.85 28.35
N CYS A 196 -7.16 -22.72 28.11
CA CYS A 196 -6.03 -22.64 27.20
C CYS A 196 -4.68 -22.55 27.92
N PRO A 197 -3.59 -23.00 27.28
CA PRO A 197 -2.23 -22.89 27.82
C PRO A 197 -1.88 -21.46 28.24
N ASP A 198 -1.37 -21.30 29.46
CA ASP A 198 -0.93 -20.04 30.08
C ASP A 198 -1.90 -18.85 29.89
N ARG A 199 -3.21 -19.12 29.83
CA ARG A 199 -4.24 -18.10 29.53
C ARG A 199 -3.91 -17.28 28.27
N CYS A 200 -3.36 -17.94 27.25
CA CYS A 200 -2.87 -17.31 26.02
C CYS A 200 -1.88 -16.16 26.25
N SER A 201 -1.09 -16.22 27.33
CA SER A 201 -0.10 -15.21 27.75
C SER A 201 -0.66 -13.79 27.88
N GLY A 202 -1.99 -13.63 27.99
CA GLY A 202 -2.67 -12.33 27.91
C GLY A 202 -2.61 -11.68 26.50
N ARG A 203 -2.22 -12.46 25.48
CA ARG A 203 -2.01 -12.03 24.10
C ARG A 203 -2.93 -12.73 23.08
N GLY A 204 -4.08 -13.21 23.53
CA GLY A 204 -5.05 -13.88 22.67
C GLY A 204 -6.31 -14.29 23.40
N TRP A 205 -7.17 -15.01 22.65
CA TRP A 205 -8.47 -15.50 23.11
C TRP A 205 -8.48 -17.02 23.07
N CYS A 206 -9.17 -17.66 24.02
CA CYS A 206 -9.28 -19.11 24.06
C CYS A 206 -10.52 -19.57 23.29
N VAL A 207 -10.35 -20.52 22.37
CA VAL A 207 -11.45 -21.04 21.55
C VAL A 207 -11.43 -22.57 21.49
N THR A 208 -12.59 -23.15 21.17
CA THR A 208 -12.71 -24.55 20.74
C THR A 208 -13.33 -24.59 19.35
N ALA A 209 -12.82 -25.47 18.47
CA ALA A 209 -13.45 -25.65 17.17
C ALA A 209 -14.81 -26.32 17.35
N ALA A 210 -15.82 -25.93 16.55
CA ALA A 210 -17.20 -26.44 16.67
C ALA A 210 -17.32 -27.97 16.63
N MET A 211 -16.32 -28.70 16.13
CA MET A 211 -16.31 -30.16 16.02
C MET A 211 -15.07 -30.85 16.61
N LYS A 212 -14.33 -30.18 17.51
CA LYS A 212 -13.19 -30.80 18.22
C LYS A 212 -13.22 -30.40 19.70
N ASP A 213 -13.01 -31.35 20.59
CA ASP A 213 -12.82 -31.14 22.05
C ASP A 213 -11.42 -30.60 22.39
N ALA A 214 -10.84 -29.77 21.52
CA ALA A 214 -9.49 -29.24 21.68
C ALA A 214 -9.53 -27.72 21.80
N PHE A 215 -8.98 -27.22 22.91
CA PHE A 215 -8.83 -25.79 23.18
C PHE A 215 -7.56 -25.26 22.53
N SER A 216 -7.62 -24.05 21.98
CA SER A 216 -6.47 -23.39 21.37
C SER A 216 -6.53 -21.88 21.52
N CYS A 217 -5.37 -21.25 21.62
CA CYS A 217 -5.26 -19.81 21.62
C CYS A 217 -5.34 -19.24 20.20
N ARG A 218 -6.20 -18.25 20.02
CA ARG A 218 -6.20 -17.34 18.87
C ARG A 218 -5.44 -16.08 19.27
N CYS A 219 -4.22 -15.95 18.78
CA CYS A 219 -3.32 -14.86 19.13
C CYS A 219 -3.72 -13.55 18.48
N HIS A 220 -3.48 -12.43 19.18
CA HIS A 220 -3.54 -11.10 18.58
C HIS A 220 -2.57 -11.00 17.39
N GLY A 221 -2.89 -10.11 16.43
CA GLY A 221 -1.98 -9.76 15.35
C GLY A 221 -0.60 -9.45 15.92
N PHE A 222 0.44 -10.03 15.32
CA PHE A 222 1.84 -10.02 15.77
C PHE A 222 2.29 -11.04 16.82
N TYR A 223 1.43 -11.93 17.29
CA TYR A 223 1.86 -13.01 18.21
C TYR A 223 1.55 -14.39 17.63
N MET A 224 2.31 -15.39 18.06
CA MET A 224 2.18 -16.80 17.70
C MET A 224 2.68 -17.68 18.85
N GLY A 225 2.61 -19.00 18.67
CA GLY A 225 2.90 -19.97 19.72
C GLY A 225 1.60 -20.58 20.28
N ALA A 226 1.74 -21.65 21.06
CA ALA A 226 0.58 -22.37 21.60
C ALA A 226 -0.18 -21.53 22.64
N ALA A 227 0.54 -20.67 23.35
CA ALA A 227 0.03 -19.74 24.34
C ALA A 227 0.21 -18.28 23.89
N CYS A 228 0.44 -17.99 22.61
CA CYS A 228 0.72 -16.64 22.10
C CYS A 228 1.93 -15.94 22.71
N GLU A 229 2.91 -16.72 23.17
CA GLU A 229 4.11 -16.28 23.85
C GLU A 229 5.15 -15.67 22.92
N THR A 230 5.13 -16.03 21.63
CA THR A 230 6.17 -15.69 20.66
C THR A 230 5.76 -14.49 19.80
N PRO A 231 6.52 -13.37 19.81
CA PRO A 231 6.28 -12.28 18.87
C PRO A 231 6.64 -12.68 17.44
N ARG A 232 5.90 -12.15 16.47
CA ARG A 232 6.15 -12.28 15.04
C ARG A 232 7.13 -11.20 14.60
N ASN A 233 8.41 -11.52 14.68
CA ASN A 233 9.50 -10.60 14.35
C ASN A 233 9.49 -10.15 12.88
N GLU A 234 8.80 -10.86 11.99
CA GLU A 234 8.62 -10.49 10.58
C GLU A 234 7.89 -9.15 10.38
N HIS A 235 7.28 -8.60 11.43
CA HIS A 235 6.61 -7.28 11.39
C HIS A 235 7.47 -6.13 11.93
N CYS A 236 8.65 -6.43 12.47
CA CYS A 236 9.61 -5.47 12.99
C CYS A 236 10.78 -5.33 12.01
N TYR A 237 11.00 -4.11 11.51
CA TYR A 237 12.05 -3.88 10.53
C TYR A 237 13.43 -4.26 11.07
N LEU A 238 14.24 -4.86 10.19
CA LEU A 238 15.59 -5.33 10.50
C LEU A 238 15.67 -6.29 11.71
N ASN A 239 14.55 -6.88 12.13
CA ASN A 239 14.46 -7.60 13.41
C ASN A 239 15.03 -6.75 14.57
N CYS A 240 14.69 -5.46 14.59
CA CYS A 240 15.17 -4.45 15.52
C CYS A 240 16.71 -4.34 15.61
N SER A 241 17.41 -4.67 14.52
CA SER A 241 18.87 -4.65 14.38
C SER A 241 19.62 -5.41 15.49
N GLY A 242 18.96 -6.34 16.20
CA GLY A 242 19.51 -6.98 17.40
C GLY A 242 19.74 -6.02 18.59
N ARG A 243 19.22 -4.80 18.52
CA ARG A 243 19.37 -3.71 19.52
C ARG A 243 18.04 -3.32 20.15
N GLY A 244 17.08 -4.21 20.13
CA GLY A 244 15.76 -4.00 20.67
C GLY A 244 14.94 -5.28 20.71
N VAL A 245 13.76 -5.19 21.29
CA VAL A 245 12.78 -6.28 21.35
C VAL A 245 11.61 -5.93 20.47
N CYS A 246 11.24 -6.83 19.55
CA CYS A 246 10.04 -6.67 18.76
C CYS A 246 8.81 -6.88 19.64
N SER A 247 7.88 -5.93 19.60
CA SER A 247 6.61 -6.05 20.30
C SER A 247 5.50 -5.45 19.45
N GLY A 248 4.71 -6.32 18.83
CA GLY A 248 3.58 -5.86 18.04
C GLY A 248 4.00 -5.04 16.80
N GLY A 249 5.08 -5.42 16.13
CA GLY A 249 5.62 -4.64 15.02
C GLY A 249 6.35 -3.34 15.42
N PHE A 250 6.33 -2.95 16.70
CA PHE A 250 7.14 -1.86 17.24
C PHE A 250 8.48 -2.40 17.73
N CYS A 251 9.58 -1.79 17.31
CA CYS A 251 10.90 -2.10 17.83
C CYS A 251 11.17 -1.27 19.08
N HIS A 252 11.10 -1.90 20.25
CA HIS A 252 11.46 -1.26 21.52
C HIS A 252 12.98 -1.33 21.70
N CYS A 253 13.63 -0.18 21.54
CA CYS A 253 15.08 -0.09 21.41
C CYS A 253 15.77 -0.05 22.77
N GLN A 254 16.98 -0.60 22.80
CA GLN A 254 17.89 -0.39 23.92
C GLN A 254 18.22 1.11 24.05
N PRO A 255 18.46 1.62 25.28
CA PRO A 255 18.78 3.02 25.50
C PRO A 255 19.91 3.52 24.58
N SER A 256 19.78 4.76 24.09
CA SER A 256 20.65 5.40 23.08
C SER A 256 20.42 4.98 21.62
N TYR A 257 19.55 4.00 21.36
CA TYR A 257 19.12 3.66 20.01
C TYR A 257 17.66 4.06 19.75
N TRP A 258 17.34 4.41 18.51
CA TRP A 258 15.96 4.72 18.09
C TRP A 258 15.73 4.45 16.59
N GLY A 259 14.53 4.82 16.13
CA GLY A 259 14.06 4.69 14.76
C GLY A 259 13.47 3.32 14.46
N LEU A 260 12.87 3.19 13.28
CA LEU A 260 11.99 2.07 12.89
C LEU A 260 12.56 0.65 13.12
N GLY A 261 13.88 0.48 13.11
CA GLY A 261 14.57 -0.79 13.34
C GLY A 261 15.67 -0.72 14.40
N CYS A 262 15.68 0.27 15.29
CA CYS A 262 16.74 0.50 16.30
C CYS A 262 18.17 0.62 15.72
N ALA A 263 18.28 1.10 14.47
CA ALA A 263 19.56 1.23 13.80
C ALA A 263 20.27 2.56 14.11
N ARG A 264 19.51 3.60 14.52
CA ARG A 264 20.03 4.96 14.71
C ARG A 264 20.59 5.13 16.12
N SER A 265 21.68 5.88 16.25
CA SER A 265 22.29 6.21 17.55
C SER A 265 22.86 7.63 17.66
N ASN A 266 22.91 8.39 16.57
CA ASN A 266 23.45 9.74 16.54
C ASN A 266 22.49 10.69 15.82
N ALA A 267 22.22 11.85 16.43
CA ALA A 267 21.50 12.95 15.80
C ALA A 267 22.34 13.59 14.69
N TYR A 268 21.68 14.15 13.66
CA TYR A 268 22.36 14.94 12.65
C TYR A 268 22.82 16.30 13.19
N VAL A 269 23.84 16.87 12.54
CA VAL A 269 24.53 18.09 12.99
C VAL A 269 24.25 19.31 12.10
N SER A 270 23.92 19.11 10.83
CA SER A 270 23.70 20.20 9.86
C SER A 270 22.34 20.86 10.06
N ASP A 271 22.24 22.14 9.68
CA ASP A 271 21.01 22.91 9.52
C ASP A 271 20.88 23.52 8.10
N THR A 272 21.82 23.18 7.20
CA THR A 272 21.87 23.71 5.84
C THR A 272 21.61 22.59 4.83
N TRP A 273 20.61 22.78 3.95
CA TRP A 273 20.21 21.77 2.97
C TRP A 273 21.16 21.78 1.78
N LEU A 274 22.00 20.75 1.69
CA LEU A 274 22.99 20.53 0.65
C LEU A 274 22.81 19.10 0.13
N PRO A 275 21.74 18.83 -0.65
CA PRO A 275 21.48 17.50 -1.16
C PRO A 275 22.67 17.02 -2.00
N HIS A 276 23.01 15.73 -1.88
CA HIS A 276 24.16 15.19 -2.60
C HIS A 276 23.97 15.39 -4.12
N PRO A 277 24.96 15.96 -4.84
CA PRO A 277 24.74 16.45 -6.22
C PRO A 277 24.63 15.33 -7.27
N THR A 278 25.23 14.15 -7.02
CA THR A 278 25.33 13.07 -8.02
C THR A 278 24.86 11.68 -7.56
N LYS A 279 24.61 11.49 -6.26
CA LYS A 279 24.19 10.20 -5.68
C LYS A 279 22.83 10.40 -5.06
N VAL A 280 21.97 9.41 -5.20
CA VAL A 280 20.68 9.40 -4.53
C VAL A 280 20.91 9.11 -3.05
N LYS A 281 20.50 10.07 -2.22
CA LYS A 281 20.42 9.96 -0.76
C LYS A 281 18.96 10.04 -0.33
N ILE A 282 18.53 9.04 0.43
CA ILE A 282 17.15 8.90 0.89
C ILE A 282 17.15 8.96 2.42
N TYR A 283 16.40 9.93 2.96
CA TYR A 283 16.10 9.97 4.39
C TYR A 283 14.75 9.30 4.64
N VAL A 284 14.64 8.53 5.72
CA VAL A 284 13.38 7.88 6.14
C VAL A 284 12.88 8.59 7.39
N TYR A 285 11.64 9.08 7.37
CA TYR A 285 11.05 9.65 8.57
C TYR A 285 10.75 8.57 9.61
N ASP A 286 11.16 8.82 10.86
CA ASP A 286 10.67 8.10 12.03
C ASP A 286 9.35 8.75 12.45
N LEU A 287 8.24 8.24 11.89
CA LEU A 287 6.90 8.74 12.18
C LEU A 287 6.36 8.07 13.46
N PRO A 288 5.74 8.84 14.38
CA PRO A 288 5.14 8.24 15.56
C PRO A 288 4.00 7.28 15.20
N GLU A 289 3.83 6.19 15.95
CA GLU A 289 2.79 5.20 15.65
C GLU A 289 1.38 5.81 15.73
N GLN A 290 1.12 6.82 16.56
CA GLN A 290 -0.18 7.51 16.59
C GLN A 290 -0.52 8.27 15.29
N ILE A 291 0.47 8.55 14.44
CA ILE A 291 0.30 9.23 13.15
C ILE A 291 0.30 8.22 12.01
N ALA A 292 1.28 7.31 12.03
CA ALA A 292 1.41 6.23 11.06
C ALA A 292 1.50 4.91 11.81
N TYR A 293 0.34 4.33 12.18
CA TYR A 293 0.30 3.05 12.88
C TYR A 293 0.25 1.88 11.92
N LYS A 294 0.61 0.70 12.39
CA LYS A 294 0.24 -0.57 11.76
C LYS A 294 -1.15 -0.94 12.28
N LYS A 295 -2.10 -1.32 11.41
CA LYS A 295 -3.46 -1.70 11.82
C LYS A 295 -3.63 -3.01 12.62
N PRO A 296 -2.68 -3.96 12.76
CA PRO A 296 -3.02 -5.31 13.24
C PRO A 296 -3.04 -5.44 14.78
N TRP A 297 -3.23 -4.32 15.48
CA TRP A 297 -3.97 -4.33 16.75
C TRP A 297 -5.45 -4.66 16.57
N HIS A 298 -5.87 -4.83 15.31
CA HIS A 298 -7.06 -5.57 14.96
C HIS A 298 -6.99 -7.01 15.48
N ASP A 299 -8.08 -7.52 16.04
CA ASP A 299 -8.13 -8.88 16.62
C ASP A 299 -8.33 -10.00 15.59
N GLU A 300 -8.30 -9.66 14.30
CA GLU A 300 -8.03 -10.61 13.23
C GLU A 300 -6.51 -10.90 13.16
N PRO A 301 -6.10 -12.09 12.68
CA PRO A 301 -4.71 -12.29 12.25
C PRO A 301 -4.33 -11.13 11.33
N ALA A 302 -3.14 -10.56 11.50
CA ALA A 302 -2.64 -9.53 10.60
C ALA A 302 -2.74 -10.07 9.16
N LEU A 303 -3.79 -9.66 8.43
CA LEU A 303 -4.02 -10.09 7.04
C LEU A 303 -2.99 -9.38 6.17
N LEU A 304 -1.74 -9.78 6.31
CA LEU A 304 -0.71 -9.50 5.34
C LEU A 304 -0.89 -10.51 4.21
N ASP A 305 -1.87 -10.25 3.35
CA ASP A 305 -1.86 -10.92 2.06
C ASP A 305 -0.49 -10.66 1.44
N THR A 306 0.23 -11.74 1.17
CA THR A 306 1.66 -11.68 0.86
C THR A 306 1.91 -10.80 -0.34
N MET A 307 0.94 -10.65 -1.24
CA MET A 307 1.07 -9.81 -2.42
C MET A 307 1.35 -8.33 -2.14
N TYR A 308 1.01 -7.82 -0.95
CA TYR A 308 1.28 -6.44 -0.55
C TYR A 308 2.65 -6.24 0.13
N LEU A 309 3.38 -7.31 0.45
CA LEU A 309 4.63 -7.24 1.22
C LEU A 309 5.78 -6.50 0.51
N ALA A 310 5.58 -6.03 -0.71
CA ALA A 310 6.51 -5.16 -1.42
C ALA A 310 6.84 -3.91 -0.60
N GLU A 311 5.87 -3.30 0.09
CA GLU A 311 6.09 -2.15 0.98
C GLU A 311 7.04 -2.50 2.13
N VAL A 312 6.77 -3.60 2.84
CA VAL A 312 7.59 -4.06 3.97
C VAL A 312 9.00 -4.42 3.49
N THR A 313 9.09 -5.14 2.38
CA THR A 313 10.36 -5.65 1.82
C THR A 313 11.23 -4.53 1.26
N PHE A 314 10.64 -3.52 0.62
CA PHE A 314 11.38 -2.32 0.22
C PHE A 314 11.93 -1.58 1.44
N MET A 315 11.12 -1.40 2.49
CA MET A 315 11.56 -0.69 3.69
C MET A 315 12.70 -1.42 4.40
N ASP A 316 12.63 -2.75 4.56
CA ASP A 316 13.74 -3.53 5.14
C ASP A 316 15.05 -3.39 4.34
N GLN A 317 14.97 -3.45 3.00
CA GLN A 317 16.13 -3.29 2.13
C GLN A 317 16.68 -1.85 2.18
N LEU A 318 15.81 -0.84 2.12
CA LEU A 318 16.21 0.57 2.22
C LEU A 318 16.86 0.88 3.56
N LEU A 319 16.30 0.39 4.68
CA LEU A 319 16.85 0.60 6.01
C LEU A 319 18.23 -0.07 6.20
N SER A 320 18.52 -1.12 5.42
CA SER A 320 19.81 -1.82 5.41
C SER A 320 20.84 -1.22 4.45
N ASP A 321 20.42 -0.45 3.45
CA ASP A 321 21.26 0.03 2.35
C ASP A 321 21.87 1.41 2.66
N TRP A 322 23.02 1.41 3.33
CA TRP A 322 23.78 2.63 3.64
C TRP A 322 24.40 3.33 2.42
N SER A 323 24.38 2.70 1.23
CA SER A 323 24.87 3.35 0.02
C SER A 323 23.90 4.43 -0.46
N VAL A 324 22.58 4.18 -0.29
CA VAL A 324 21.48 5.06 -0.69
C VAL A 324 20.83 5.76 0.51
N ARG A 325 20.63 5.05 1.64
CA ARG A 325 20.07 5.64 2.86
C ARG A 325 21.03 6.66 3.47
N THR A 326 20.47 7.69 4.08
CA THR A 326 21.20 8.61 4.95
C THR A 326 20.45 8.83 6.26
N GLU A 327 21.20 9.02 7.34
CA GLU A 327 20.67 9.47 8.64
C GLU A 327 20.70 10.99 8.79
N ASN A 328 21.33 11.69 7.85
CA ASN A 328 21.36 13.14 7.80
C ASN A 328 20.35 13.64 6.76
N PRO A 329 19.19 14.17 7.18
CA PRO A 329 18.17 14.64 6.24
C PRO A 329 18.64 15.83 5.39
N TRP A 330 19.68 16.55 5.81
CA TRP A 330 20.20 17.72 5.10
C TRP A 330 21.03 17.39 3.86
N GLU A 331 21.49 16.16 3.70
CA GLU A 331 22.12 15.67 2.45
C GLU A 331 21.17 14.85 1.57
N ALA A 332 19.93 14.63 2.04
CA ALA A 332 18.95 13.80 1.36
C ALA A 332 18.36 14.53 0.13
N ASN A 333 18.21 13.76 -0.95
CA ASN A 333 17.48 14.19 -2.14
C ASN A 333 15.99 13.85 -2.03
N LEU A 334 15.68 12.67 -1.49
CA LEU A 334 14.33 12.13 -1.34
C LEU A 334 14.02 11.81 0.12
N PHE A 335 12.75 11.90 0.48
CA PHE A 335 12.27 11.65 1.84
C PHE A 335 11.17 10.60 1.82
N VAL A 336 11.40 9.42 2.39
CA VAL A 336 10.43 8.33 2.42
C VAL A 336 9.53 8.43 3.65
N LEU A 337 8.22 8.34 3.40
CA LEU A 337 7.15 8.31 4.38
C LEU A 337 6.64 6.88 4.52
N ASN A 338 6.79 6.30 5.70
CA ASN A 338 6.23 4.99 5.98
C ASN A 338 4.76 5.12 6.39
N THR A 339 3.86 4.98 5.43
CA THR A 339 2.42 5.16 5.63
C THR A 339 1.73 3.86 6.07
N TYR A 340 2.42 2.72 6.04
CA TYR A 340 1.88 1.41 6.45
C TYR A 340 0.61 1.04 5.71
N THR A 341 0.46 1.49 4.46
CA THR A 341 -0.80 1.40 3.71
C THR A 341 -1.31 -0.02 3.57
N ILE A 342 -0.39 -0.98 3.44
CA ILE A 342 -0.67 -2.42 3.49
C ILE A 342 -1.64 -2.83 4.61
N TYR A 343 -1.61 -2.14 5.76
CA TYR A 343 -2.44 -2.48 6.90
C TYR A 343 -3.81 -1.79 6.88
N TYR A 344 -4.00 -0.70 6.15
CA TYR A 344 -5.25 0.08 6.16
C TYR A 344 -6.22 -0.36 5.07
N THR A 345 -5.74 -1.06 4.05
CA THR A 345 -6.47 -1.26 2.81
C THR A 345 -6.55 -2.73 2.45
N GLY A 346 -7.79 -3.25 2.41
CA GLY A 346 -8.13 -4.42 1.59
C GLY A 346 -8.54 -4.00 0.18
N ASN A 347 -9.29 -4.85 -0.50
CA ASN A 347 -9.74 -4.64 -1.90
C ASN A 347 -10.50 -3.31 -2.18
N ILE A 348 -10.99 -2.56 -1.18
CA ILE A 348 -11.92 -1.42 -1.38
C ILE A 348 -11.80 -0.30 -0.31
N GLY A 349 -10.59 0.05 0.14
CA GLY A 349 -10.37 1.16 1.09
C GLY A 349 -10.12 2.53 0.44
N PHE A 350 -10.31 3.62 1.22
CA PHE A 350 -9.98 5.01 0.83
C PHE A 350 -8.87 5.58 1.74
N PRO A 351 -7.57 5.31 1.45
CA PRO A 351 -6.49 5.70 2.35
C PRO A 351 -6.20 7.21 2.34
N ALA A 352 -6.79 8.00 1.46
CA ALA A 352 -6.42 9.41 1.28
C ALA A 352 -6.57 10.26 2.55
N LYS A 353 -7.50 9.93 3.46
CA LYS A 353 -7.58 10.56 4.78
C LYS A 353 -6.34 10.28 5.64
N HIS A 354 -5.87 9.02 5.64
CA HIS A 354 -4.65 8.61 6.34
C HIS A 354 -3.43 9.34 5.77
N PHE A 355 -3.28 9.38 4.44
CA PHE A 355 -2.22 10.16 3.80
C PHE A 355 -2.29 11.65 4.17
N ALA A 356 -3.48 12.25 4.17
CA ALA A 356 -3.65 13.65 4.55
C ALA A 356 -3.17 13.92 5.99
N ASN A 357 -3.47 13.01 6.92
CA ASN A 357 -3.02 13.12 8.31
C ASN A 357 -1.49 13.01 8.42
N VAL A 358 -0.89 11.99 7.77
CA VAL A 358 0.56 11.79 7.78
C VAL A 358 1.28 12.99 7.13
N PHE A 359 0.82 13.45 5.97
CA PHE A 359 1.44 14.56 5.24
C PHE A 359 1.32 15.86 6.01
N SER A 360 0.15 16.13 6.61
CA SER A 360 -0.05 17.30 7.48
C SER A 360 0.88 17.27 8.69
N TYR A 361 1.02 16.11 9.34
CA TYR A 361 1.96 15.96 10.45
C TYR A 361 3.40 16.28 10.02
N VAL A 362 3.86 15.69 8.91
CA VAL A 362 5.23 15.90 8.44
C VAL A 362 5.48 17.34 8.05
N ARG A 363 4.55 17.99 7.35
CA ARG A 363 4.63 19.40 7.01
C ARG A 363 4.79 20.31 8.23
N ASN A 364 4.09 20.00 9.31
CA ASN A 364 4.04 20.85 10.50
C ASN A 364 5.21 20.58 11.48
N HIS A 365 5.87 19.43 11.40
CA HIS A 365 6.92 19.04 12.36
C HIS A 365 8.33 18.98 11.76
N PHE A 366 8.47 18.89 10.44
CA PHE A 366 9.76 18.80 9.77
C PHE A 366 9.93 19.87 8.69
N PRO A 367 11.08 20.57 8.64
CA PRO A 367 11.29 21.69 7.71
C PRO A 367 11.36 21.24 6.24
N PHE A 368 11.73 19.99 5.99
CA PHE A 368 12.05 19.48 4.65
C PHE A 368 10.84 19.40 3.71
N TRP A 369 9.62 19.26 4.25
CA TRP A 369 8.40 19.31 3.42
C TRP A 369 8.27 20.63 2.68
N ASN A 370 8.46 21.75 3.40
CA ASN A 370 8.24 23.09 2.86
C ASN A 370 9.32 23.50 1.84
N MET A 371 10.47 22.82 1.82
CA MET A 371 11.55 23.10 0.85
C MET A 371 11.15 22.79 -0.60
N THR A 372 10.27 21.80 -0.81
CA THR A 372 9.82 21.39 -2.16
C THR A 372 8.30 21.37 -2.28
N GLY A 373 7.57 21.75 -1.23
CA GLY A 373 6.13 21.55 -1.11
C GLY A 373 5.73 20.07 -1.07
N GLY A 374 6.62 19.18 -0.64
CA GLY A 374 6.40 17.73 -0.59
C GLY A 374 6.73 16.99 -1.89
N ARG A 375 7.28 17.64 -2.92
CA ARG A 375 7.54 17.01 -4.24
C ARG A 375 8.64 15.96 -4.25
N ASN A 376 9.57 16.04 -3.28
CA ASN A 376 10.62 15.05 -3.10
C ASN A 376 10.31 14.03 -2.00
N HIS A 377 9.07 14.02 -1.51
CA HIS A 377 8.59 13.03 -0.55
C HIS A 377 8.03 11.84 -1.31
N VAL A 378 8.31 10.64 -0.82
CA VAL A 378 7.91 9.38 -1.41
C VAL A 378 6.98 8.68 -0.44
N ALA A 379 5.77 8.32 -0.90
CA ALA A 379 4.79 7.62 -0.11
C ALA A 379 4.38 6.30 -0.78
N MET A 380 4.23 5.25 0.02
CA MET A 380 3.76 3.94 -0.45
C MET A 380 2.24 3.96 -0.58
N ALA A 381 1.73 3.48 -1.71
CA ALA A 381 0.31 3.35 -2.04
C ALA A 381 0.08 2.06 -2.84
N THR A 382 0.51 0.93 -2.27
CA THR A 382 0.52 -0.41 -2.88
C THR A 382 -0.83 -1.13 -2.80
N ASN A 383 -1.88 -0.44 -2.34
CA ASN A 383 -3.25 -0.92 -2.32
C ASN A 383 -3.83 -1.10 -3.73
N ASP A 384 -4.98 -1.78 -3.85
CA ASP A 384 -5.48 -2.24 -5.15
C ASP A 384 -5.69 -1.15 -6.19
N ARG A 385 -6.51 -0.16 -5.84
CA ARG A 385 -6.74 1.01 -6.67
C ARG A 385 -5.69 2.09 -6.42
N GLY A 386 -4.54 1.74 -5.83
CA GLY A 386 -3.42 2.60 -5.52
C GLY A 386 -3.84 4.00 -5.08
N CYS A 387 -3.52 5.00 -5.90
CA CYS A 387 -3.77 6.41 -5.61
C CYS A 387 -5.08 6.97 -6.20
N CYS A 388 -5.99 6.17 -6.76
CA CYS A 388 -7.21 6.71 -7.40
C CYS A 388 -7.99 7.64 -6.45
N ASP A 389 -8.18 7.21 -5.21
CA ASP A 389 -8.80 7.98 -4.13
C ASP A 389 -7.99 9.24 -3.76
N ILE A 390 -6.67 9.08 -3.60
CA ILE A 390 -5.75 10.17 -3.26
C ILE A 390 -5.88 11.32 -4.27
N TYR A 391 -5.92 10.99 -5.56
CA TYR A 391 -6.09 11.97 -6.63
C TYR A 391 -7.50 12.57 -6.70
N LYS A 392 -8.52 11.83 -6.26
CA LYS A 392 -9.88 12.35 -6.12
C LYS A 392 -9.98 13.38 -4.99
N LEU A 393 -9.47 13.07 -3.79
CA LEU A 393 -9.50 14.00 -2.64
C LEU A 393 -8.51 15.15 -2.77
N ALA A 394 -7.46 14.99 -3.58
CA ALA A 394 -6.47 16.00 -3.88
C ALA A 394 -7.03 17.35 -4.39
N ARG A 395 -8.28 17.39 -4.87
CA ARG A 395 -8.98 18.64 -5.22
C ARG A 395 -9.34 19.48 -4.01
N MET A 396 -9.67 18.84 -2.90
CA MET A 396 -10.01 19.47 -1.63
C MET A 396 -8.77 19.60 -0.73
N ASN A 397 -7.76 18.77 -0.93
CA ASN A 397 -6.49 18.83 -0.22
C ASN A 397 -5.29 18.74 -1.19
N PRO A 398 -4.76 19.89 -1.66
CA PRO A 398 -3.65 19.93 -2.61
C PRO A 398 -2.39 19.19 -2.16
N ASP A 399 -2.13 19.05 -0.85
CA ASP A 399 -0.93 18.37 -0.33
C ASP A 399 -0.86 16.89 -0.76
N LEU A 400 -2.01 16.26 -1.01
CA LEU A 400 -2.07 14.89 -1.53
C LEU A 400 -1.48 14.75 -2.95
N GLN A 401 -1.37 15.86 -3.69
CA GLN A 401 -0.89 15.83 -5.07
C GLN A 401 0.62 15.78 -5.20
N HIS A 402 1.38 16.32 -4.25
CA HIS A 402 2.80 16.62 -4.47
C HIS A 402 3.76 15.43 -4.28
N PRO A 403 3.61 14.54 -3.28
CA PRO A 403 4.53 13.44 -3.09
C PRO A 403 4.57 12.48 -4.29
N ILE A 404 5.72 11.86 -4.53
CA ILE A 404 5.89 10.70 -5.41
C ILE A 404 5.17 9.52 -4.77
N LYS A 405 4.27 8.84 -5.51
CA LYS A 405 3.63 7.62 -5.00
C LYS A 405 4.22 6.38 -5.63
N MET A 406 4.48 5.38 -4.79
CA MET A 406 4.86 4.04 -5.24
C MET A 406 3.62 3.15 -5.23
N VAL A 407 3.23 2.65 -6.41
CA VAL A 407 1.95 1.92 -6.62
C VAL A 407 2.16 0.57 -7.28
N HIS A 408 1.22 -0.36 -7.10
CA HIS A 408 1.12 -1.56 -7.96
C HIS A 408 0.19 -1.37 -9.17
N PHE A 409 -0.71 -0.38 -9.10
CA PHE A 409 -1.72 -0.12 -10.13
C PHE A 409 -1.53 1.26 -10.78
N GLY A 410 -0.90 1.28 -11.95
CA GLY A 410 -0.50 2.50 -12.66
C GLY A 410 -1.54 3.04 -13.67
N GLN A 411 -2.84 3.02 -13.36
CA GLN A 411 -3.87 3.52 -14.28
C GLN A 411 -3.81 5.05 -14.44
N VAL A 412 -3.69 5.52 -15.69
CA VAL A 412 -3.80 6.94 -16.01
C VAL A 412 -5.20 7.29 -16.48
N GLY A 413 -5.71 8.44 -16.01
CA GLY A 413 -6.95 9.01 -16.53
C GLY A 413 -6.73 9.66 -17.90
N ARG A 414 -7.76 9.69 -18.75
CA ARG A 414 -7.77 10.57 -19.94
C ARG A 414 -8.20 11.97 -19.47
N PHE A 415 -7.25 12.91 -19.39
CA PHE A 415 -7.56 14.31 -19.08
C PHE A 415 -8.25 14.96 -20.28
N SER A 416 -9.51 15.32 -20.14
CA SER A 416 -10.10 16.33 -21.02
C SER A 416 -9.82 17.71 -20.41
N ARG A 417 -9.30 18.66 -21.20
CA ARG A 417 -9.14 20.06 -20.79
C ARG A 417 -10.53 20.70 -20.69
N GLY A 418 -11.25 20.45 -19.59
CA GLY A 418 -12.52 21.07 -19.28
C GLY A 418 -12.38 22.10 -18.16
N HIS A 419 -12.95 23.29 -18.35
CA HIS A 419 -13.08 24.33 -17.32
C HIS A 419 -14.34 24.16 -16.43
N GLY A 420 -14.89 22.93 -16.36
CA GLY A 420 -16.14 22.64 -15.66
C GLY A 420 -15.99 22.36 -14.16
N SER A 421 -17.12 22.43 -13.42
CA SER A 421 -17.22 22.08 -11.99
C SER A 421 -17.31 20.57 -11.72
N LEU A 422 -17.49 19.75 -12.76
CA LEU A 422 -17.58 18.30 -12.67
C LEU A 422 -16.20 17.63 -12.65
N ASP A 423 -16.15 16.43 -12.09
CA ASP A 423 -14.95 15.59 -12.11
C ASP A 423 -14.53 15.23 -13.56
N PRO A 424 -13.26 15.46 -13.98
CA PRO A 424 -12.80 15.12 -15.33
C PRO A 424 -13.08 13.69 -15.79
N ALA A 425 -13.05 12.69 -14.90
CA ALA A 425 -13.38 11.32 -15.29
C ALA A 425 -14.88 11.17 -15.57
N THR A 426 -15.73 11.82 -14.76
CA THR A 426 -17.17 11.97 -15.00
C THR A 426 -17.46 12.65 -16.33
N GLU A 427 -16.84 13.80 -16.61
CA GLU A 427 -17.05 14.52 -17.88
C GLU A 427 -16.63 13.66 -19.08
N ALA A 428 -15.45 13.03 -19.01
CA ALA A 428 -14.94 12.18 -20.08
C ALA A 428 -15.79 10.91 -20.27
N ALA A 429 -16.36 10.35 -19.20
CA ALA A 429 -17.27 9.22 -19.28
C ALA A 429 -18.59 9.61 -19.91
N PHE A 430 -19.17 10.76 -19.54
CA PHE A 430 -20.40 11.26 -20.15
C PHE A 430 -20.25 11.48 -21.65
N ARG A 431 -19.16 12.12 -22.09
CA ARG A 431 -18.89 12.35 -23.52
C ARG A 431 -18.81 11.04 -24.30
N GLU A 432 -18.05 10.08 -23.78
CA GLU A 432 -17.91 8.76 -24.41
C GLU A 432 -19.24 8.01 -24.47
N PHE A 433 -20.01 8.03 -23.37
CA PHE A 433 -21.29 7.35 -23.29
C PHE A 433 -22.31 7.94 -24.28
N LYS A 434 -22.37 9.28 -24.39
CA LYS A 434 -23.17 9.99 -25.39
C LYS A 434 -22.80 9.62 -26.82
N ARG A 435 -21.50 9.55 -27.11
CA ARG A 435 -20.97 9.19 -28.43
C ARG A 435 -21.38 7.77 -28.81
N LEU A 436 -21.23 6.81 -27.90
CA LEU A 436 -21.63 5.42 -28.10
C LEU A 436 -23.16 5.29 -28.29
N ALA A 437 -23.95 5.96 -27.45
CA ALA A 437 -25.41 5.93 -27.56
C ALA A 437 -25.92 6.48 -28.90
N ALA A 438 -25.33 7.59 -29.39
CA ALA A 438 -25.67 8.16 -30.70
C ALA A 438 -25.38 7.18 -31.85
N HIS A 439 -24.27 6.43 -31.79
CA HIS A 439 -23.97 5.40 -32.78
C HIS A 439 -24.99 4.25 -32.76
N HIS A 440 -25.39 3.77 -31.57
CA HIS A 440 -26.40 2.72 -31.43
C HIS A 440 -27.77 3.15 -31.98
N ALA A 441 -28.18 4.41 -31.73
CA ALA A 441 -29.44 4.95 -32.24
C ALA A 441 -29.45 5.13 -33.79
N GLY A 442 -28.28 5.31 -34.41
CA GLY A 442 -28.14 5.45 -35.86
C GLY A 442 -28.21 4.14 -36.67
N GLY A 443 -28.41 2.98 -36.03
CA GLY A 443 -28.57 1.68 -36.70
C GLY A 443 -27.28 1.07 -37.27
N GLY A 444 -26.12 1.66 -37.01
CA GLY A 444 -24.82 1.11 -37.37
C GLY A 444 -24.22 0.26 -36.26
N ALA A 445 -23.53 -0.84 -36.59
CA ALA A 445 -22.63 -1.47 -35.63
C ALA A 445 -21.59 -0.45 -35.16
N VAL A 446 -21.18 -0.50 -33.88
CA VAL A 446 -20.08 0.35 -33.37
C VAL A 446 -18.82 0.00 -34.16
N GLY A 447 -18.52 0.80 -35.19
CA GLY A 447 -17.33 0.64 -36.02
C GLY A 447 -16.05 0.87 -35.21
N GLU A 448 -14.94 0.30 -35.67
CA GLU A 448 -13.63 0.38 -34.99
C GLU A 448 -13.19 1.83 -34.72
N GLU A 449 -13.52 2.76 -35.61
CA GLU A 449 -13.18 4.19 -35.52
C GLU A 449 -13.97 4.97 -34.47
N ALA A 450 -15.12 4.45 -34.02
CA ALA A 450 -15.93 5.16 -33.05
C ALA A 450 -15.15 5.32 -31.73
N VAL A 451 -14.46 4.27 -31.28
CA VAL A 451 -13.89 4.17 -29.92
C VAL A 451 -12.68 5.09 -29.67
N ASP A 452 -11.97 5.50 -30.71
CA ASP A 452 -10.77 6.36 -30.62
C ASP A 452 -10.84 7.64 -31.46
N GLY A 453 -12.02 7.97 -32.01
CA GLY A 453 -12.26 9.21 -32.76
C GLY A 453 -12.25 10.47 -31.87
N PRO A 454 -12.02 11.68 -32.44
CA PRO A 454 -12.08 12.94 -31.71
C PRO A 454 -13.48 13.17 -31.10
N ASP A 455 -13.52 13.79 -29.91
CA ASP A 455 -14.75 14.13 -29.16
C ASP A 455 -15.75 14.88 -30.07
N GLY A 456 -16.72 14.16 -30.65
CA GLY A 456 -17.84 14.75 -31.37
C GLY A 456 -18.92 15.20 -30.38
N ASP A 457 -19.39 16.44 -30.50
CA ASP A 457 -20.43 16.98 -29.61
C ASP A 457 -21.80 16.39 -29.98
N SER A 458 -22.30 15.49 -29.14
CA SER A 458 -23.65 14.92 -29.24
C SER A 458 -24.60 15.71 -28.33
N THR A 459 -25.70 16.20 -28.90
CA THR A 459 -26.70 17.04 -28.22
C THR A 459 -27.65 16.24 -27.31
N MET A 460 -27.44 14.94 -27.11
CA MET A 460 -28.28 14.11 -26.24
C MET A 460 -28.26 14.61 -24.80
N ALA A 461 -29.44 14.74 -24.18
CA ALA A 461 -29.56 15.08 -22.77
C ALA A 461 -29.33 13.83 -21.89
N LEU A 462 -28.91 14.06 -20.64
CA LEU A 462 -28.53 12.99 -19.70
C LEU A 462 -29.65 11.95 -19.49
N LYS A 463 -30.89 12.42 -19.38
CA LYS A 463 -32.09 11.61 -19.15
C LYS A 463 -32.46 10.70 -20.34
N ASP A 464 -31.91 10.98 -21.53
CA ASP A 464 -32.21 10.27 -22.77
C ASP A 464 -31.12 9.23 -23.11
N LEU A 465 -30.12 9.07 -22.25
CA LEU A 465 -29.07 8.07 -22.42
C LEU A 465 -29.57 6.68 -22.02
N PRO A 466 -29.18 5.62 -22.75
CA PRO A 466 -29.48 4.25 -22.33
C PRO A 466 -28.80 3.93 -21.00
N GLU A 467 -29.30 2.92 -20.28
CA GLU A 467 -28.69 2.49 -19.02
C GLU A 467 -27.31 1.86 -19.23
N GLU A 468 -27.14 1.14 -20.36
CA GLU A 468 -25.88 0.48 -20.71
C GLU A 468 -25.58 0.58 -22.22
N VAL A 469 -24.29 0.52 -22.58
CA VAL A 469 -23.83 0.57 -23.98
C VAL A 469 -22.77 -0.49 -24.27
N VAL A 470 -22.83 -1.11 -25.45
CA VAL A 470 -21.74 -1.97 -25.93
C VAL A 470 -20.62 -1.09 -26.48
N ARG A 471 -19.39 -1.31 -25.99
CA ARG A 471 -18.20 -0.52 -26.37
C ARG A 471 -17.22 -1.26 -27.27
N PHE A 472 -17.05 -2.57 -27.08
CA PHE A 472 -16.12 -3.39 -27.82
C PHE A 472 -16.79 -4.64 -28.35
N ARG A 473 -16.31 -5.13 -29.50
CA ARG A 473 -16.81 -6.37 -30.11
C ARG A 473 -16.59 -7.56 -29.17
N GLY A 474 -17.65 -8.32 -28.90
CA GLY A 474 -17.60 -9.51 -28.05
C GLY A 474 -17.57 -9.24 -26.54
N PHE A 475 -17.62 -7.98 -26.12
CA PHE A 475 -17.72 -7.63 -24.70
C PHE A 475 -19.19 -7.46 -24.28
N PRO A 476 -19.52 -7.73 -23.01
CA PRO A 476 -20.78 -7.28 -22.42
C PRO A 476 -20.93 -5.75 -22.44
N SER A 477 -22.13 -5.28 -22.14
CA SER A 477 -22.48 -3.87 -22.02
C SER A 477 -21.80 -3.20 -20.81
N TYR A 478 -21.52 -1.90 -20.95
CA TYR A 478 -20.90 -1.06 -19.93
C TYR A 478 -21.94 -0.09 -19.39
N THR A 479 -21.97 0.08 -18.06
CA THR A 479 -22.67 1.18 -17.42
C THR A 479 -21.82 2.46 -17.51
N LEU A 480 -22.48 3.62 -17.39
CA LEU A 480 -21.79 4.91 -17.30
C LEU A 480 -20.77 4.94 -16.16
N GLU A 481 -21.12 4.37 -15.01
CA GLU A 481 -20.23 4.33 -13.84
C GLU A 481 -18.97 3.49 -14.11
N ALA A 482 -19.10 2.37 -14.84
CA ALA A 482 -17.94 1.57 -15.23
C ALA A 482 -16.97 2.38 -16.11
N ILE A 483 -17.49 3.16 -17.07
CA ILE A 483 -16.68 4.05 -17.92
C ILE A 483 -16.04 5.17 -17.08
N ARG A 484 -16.76 5.71 -16.09
CA ARG A 484 -16.25 6.72 -15.16
C ARG A 484 -15.05 6.20 -14.38
N MET A 485 -15.17 5.04 -13.74
CA MET A 485 -14.11 4.47 -12.92
C MET A 485 -12.86 4.09 -13.72
N GLU A 486 -13.03 3.64 -14.97
CA GLU A 486 -11.90 3.38 -15.89
C GLU A 486 -11.11 4.66 -16.21
N ARG A 487 -11.77 5.83 -16.19
CA ARG A 487 -11.15 7.12 -16.49
C ARG A 487 -10.59 7.83 -15.26
N GLU A 488 -10.72 7.24 -14.06
CA GLU A 488 -10.18 7.82 -12.83
C GLU A 488 -8.65 7.87 -12.89
N PRO A 489 -8.03 9.03 -12.57
CA PRO A 489 -6.57 9.15 -12.53
C PRO A 489 -6.04 8.50 -11.25
N CYS A 490 -5.23 7.46 -11.41
CA CYS A 490 -4.66 6.71 -10.29
C CYS A 490 -3.13 6.75 -10.26
N PHE A 491 -2.51 7.35 -11.29
CA PHE A 491 -1.08 7.36 -11.51
C PHE A 491 -0.69 8.57 -12.37
N ARG A 492 0.47 9.17 -12.08
CA ARG A 492 1.10 10.22 -12.89
C ARG A 492 2.48 9.76 -13.36
N PRO A 493 2.67 9.33 -14.62
CA PRO A 493 3.91 8.69 -15.08
C PRO A 493 5.18 9.52 -14.86
N GLU A 494 5.07 10.84 -14.96
CA GLU A 494 6.15 11.79 -14.76
C GLU A 494 6.59 11.95 -13.29
N GLN A 495 5.72 11.57 -12.35
CA GLN A 495 5.85 11.81 -10.91
C GLN A 495 5.93 10.50 -10.11
N ASP A 496 5.06 9.54 -10.38
CA ASP A 496 4.86 8.31 -9.61
C ASP A 496 5.67 7.14 -10.16
N VAL A 497 5.85 6.11 -9.33
CA VAL A 497 6.59 4.89 -9.64
C VAL A 497 5.66 3.68 -9.54
N ALA A 498 5.58 2.89 -10.61
CA ALA A 498 4.90 1.61 -10.57
C ALA A 498 5.91 0.51 -10.20
N ILE A 499 5.63 -0.29 -9.18
CA ILE A 499 6.50 -1.37 -8.67
C ILE A 499 5.76 -2.72 -8.73
N PRO A 500 6.46 -3.86 -8.85
CA PRO A 500 5.82 -5.17 -8.91
C PRO A 500 5.31 -5.57 -7.53
N ASN A 501 4.21 -6.31 -7.50
CA ASN A 501 3.73 -6.93 -6.27
C ASN A 501 4.73 -7.96 -5.74
N TYR A 502 4.57 -8.35 -4.49
CA TYR A 502 5.39 -9.39 -3.90
C TYR A 502 4.86 -10.78 -4.22
N LEU A 503 5.75 -11.74 -4.43
CA LEU A 503 5.43 -13.17 -4.42
C LEU A 503 6.24 -13.85 -3.32
N GLU A 504 5.58 -14.71 -2.56
CA GLU A 504 6.18 -15.46 -1.47
C GLU A 504 7.33 -16.36 -1.95
N ARG A 505 8.24 -16.72 -1.03
CA ARG A 505 9.44 -17.51 -1.35
C ARG A 505 9.14 -18.84 -2.06
N GLY A 506 7.95 -19.42 -1.85
CA GLY A 506 7.51 -20.62 -2.57
C GLY A 506 7.51 -20.48 -4.10
N TRP A 507 7.40 -19.24 -4.62
CA TRP A 507 7.49 -18.99 -6.07
C TRP A 507 8.90 -19.12 -6.64
N LEU A 508 9.95 -19.10 -5.81
CA LEU A 508 11.34 -19.20 -6.28
C LEU A 508 11.67 -20.58 -6.89
N ASP A 509 10.95 -21.63 -6.52
CA ASP A 509 11.08 -22.95 -7.16
C ASP A 509 10.70 -22.89 -8.65
N HIS A 510 9.62 -22.16 -8.97
CA HIS A 510 9.17 -21.97 -10.35
C HIS A 510 10.16 -21.15 -11.17
N VAL A 511 10.83 -20.17 -10.56
CA VAL A 511 11.92 -19.41 -11.21
C VAL A 511 13.05 -20.36 -11.63
N ARG A 512 13.46 -21.28 -10.75
CA ARG A 512 14.51 -22.27 -11.05
C ARG A 512 14.10 -23.28 -12.13
N LYS A 513 12.81 -23.59 -12.22
CA LYS A 513 12.25 -24.44 -13.30
C LYS A 513 12.21 -23.70 -14.64
N ALA A 514 11.85 -22.41 -14.61
CA ALA A 514 11.65 -21.58 -15.79
C ALA A 514 12.96 -21.05 -16.41
N TYR A 515 14.01 -20.86 -15.61
CA TYR A 515 15.25 -20.22 -16.04
C TYR A 515 16.49 -20.98 -15.57
N GLY A 516 17.54 -20.92 -16.39
CA GLY A 516 18.88 -21.43 -16.09
C GLY A 516 19.96 -20.41 -16.42
N TRP A 517 21.21 -20.87 -16.42
CA TRP A 517 22.36 -20.08 -16.81
C TRP A 517 23.20 -20.87 -17.80
N ASP A 518 23.69 -20.21 -18.86
CA ASP A 518 24.62 -20.82 -19.80
C ASP A 518 26.06 -20.87 -19.23
N SER A 519 26.99 -21.44 -20.00
CA SER A 519 28.40 -21.55 -19.61
C SER A 519 29.12 -20.20 -19.44
N ASN A 520 28.56 -19.11 -19.98
CA ASN A 520 29.08 -17.76 -19.85
C ASN A 520 28.40 -16.97 -18.72
N GLY A 521 27.52 -17.62 -17.95
CA GLY A 521 26.75 -16.96 -16.90
C GLY A 521 25.71 -15.98 -17.43
N ARG A 522 25.17 -16.21 -18.64
CA ARG A 522 23.99 -15.49 -19.14
C ARG A 522 22.71 -16.24 -18.78
N PRO A 523 21.64 -15.54 -18.40
CA PRO A 523 20.39 -16.21 -18.08
C PRO A 523 19.77 -16.79 -19.37
N VAL A 524 19.23 -18.00 -19.27
CA VAL A 524 18.57 -18.68 -20.38
C VAL A 524 17.17 -19.13 -19.96
N HIS A 525 16.24 -19.11 -20.90
CA HIS A 525 14.89 -19.60 -20.70
C HIS A 525 14.80 -21.10 -20.93
N ASN A 526 14.06 -21.79 -20.07
CA ASN A 526 13.75 -23.20 -20.25
C ASN A 526 12.42 -23.36 -21.01
N SER A 527 12.53 -23.64 -22.31
CA SER A 527 11.39 -23.76 -23.22
C SER A 527 10.92 -25.21 -23.46
N THR A 528 11.67 -26.20 -22.97
CA THR A 528 11.59 -27.61 -23.44
C THR A 528 10.30 -28.37 -23.15
N GLN A 529 9.34 -27.81 -22.38
CA GLN A 529 8.11 -28.50 -21.96
C GLN A 529 6.84 -27.63 -22.03
N ARG A 530 6.83 -26.58 -22.84
CA ARG A 530 5.66 -25.69 -22.99
C ARG A 530 4.67 -26.22 -24.03
N GLN A 531 3.65 -26.93 -23.55
CA GLN A 531 2.65 -27.64 -24.36
C GLN A 531 1.37 -26.83 -24.64
N TYR A 532 1.08 -25.80 -23.83
CA TYR A 532 -0.08 -24.94 -24.05
C TYR A 532 0.35 -23.68 -24.78
N LEU A 533 -0.42 -23.25 -25.78
CA LEU A 533 -0.25 -21.94 -26.38
C LEU A 533 -0.58 -20.85 -25.36
N PHE A 534 -1.74 -20.95 -24.71
CA PHE A 534 -2.29 -19.87 -23.91
C PHE A 534 -2.84 -20.35 -22.57
N TYR A 535 -2.58 -19.56 -21.53
CA TYR A 535 -3.15 -19.76 -20.21
C TYR A 535 -3.74 -18.48 -19.61
N PHE A 536 -4.91 -18.63 -19.01
CA PHE A 536 -5.46 -17.67 -18.06
C PHE A 536 -6.24 -18.41 -16.97
N ASN A 537 -6.08 -17.96 -15.73
CA ASN A 537 -6.99 -18.33 -14.65
C ASN A 537 -7.32 -17.05 -13.88
N GLY A 538 -8.57 -16.85 -13.50
CA GLY A 538 -8.99 -15.66 -12.79
C GLY A 538 -10.50 -15.49 -12.80
N TYR A 539 -11.02 -14.90 -11.73
CA TYR A 539 -12.42 -14.54 -11.65
C TYR A 539 -12.68 -13.23 -12.42
N SER A 540 -13.91 -13.09 -12.90
CA SER A 540 -14.50 -11.85 -13.39
C SER A 540 -15.59 -11.38 -12.41
N LYS A 541 -15.96 -10.10 -12.49
CA LYS A 541 -17.14 -9.57 -11.79
C LYS A 541 -18.26 -9.30 -12.79
N SER A 542 -19.48 -9.09 -12.31
CA SER A 542 -20.57 -8.62 -13.17
C SER A 542 -20.31 -7.19 -13.66
N ASP A 543 -19.64 -6.36 -12.87
CA ASP A 543 -19.26 -5.02 -13.27
C ASP A 543 -18.07 -5.02 -14.25
N MET A 544 -18.16 -4.20 -15.31
CA MET A 544 -17.04 -4.03 -16.27
C MET A 544 -15.88 -3.25 -15.65
N ALA A 545 -16.14 -2.45 -14.62
CA ALA A 545 -15.19 -1.50 -14.06
C ALA A 545 -13.93 -2.20 -13.54
N TYR A 546 -14.11 -3.31 -12.81
CA TYR A 546 -13.03 -4.09 -12.19
C TYR A 546 -11.90 -4.45 -13.15
N SER A 547 -12.19 -4.84 -14.39
CA SER A 547 -11.17 -5.25 -15.36
C SER A 547 -11.20 -4.47 -16.67
N GLY A 548 -11.87 -3.31 -16.69
CA GLY A 548 -12.13 -2.56 -17.93
C GLY A 548 -12.80 -3.44 -19.00
N GLY A 549 -13.63 -4.39 -18.54
CA GLY A 549 -14.31 -5.43 -19.30
C GLY A 549 -13.43 -6.56 -19.86
N VAL A 550 -12.10 -6.52 -19.71
CA VAL A 550 -11.18 -7.46 -20.39
C VAL A 550 -11.46 -8.91 -20.01
N ARG A 551 -11.62 -9.21 -18.72
CA ARG A 551 -11.88 -10.58 -18.26
C ARG A 551 -13.26 -11.04 -18.68
N GLN A 552 -14.24 -10.14 -18.66
CA GLN A 552 -15.60 -10.44 -19.10
C GLN A 552 -15.66 -10.71 -20.60
N GLY A 553 -14.98 -9.89 -21.42
CA GLY A 553 -14.85 -10.09 -22.86
C GLY A 553 -14.14 -11.40 -23.20
N LEU A 554 -13.02 -11.71 -22.53
CA LEU A 554 -12.31 -12.97 -22.72
C LEU A 554 -13.22 -14.17 -22.46
N LEU A 555 -13.95 -14.18 -21.35
CA LEU A 555 -14.84 -15.28 -20.98
C LEU A 555 -16.03 -15.37 -21.94
N ALA A 556 -16.66 -14.25 -22.29
CA ALA A 556 -17.78 -14.21 -23.23
C ALA A 556 -17.39 -14.77 -24.61
N MET A 557 -16.17 -14.51 -25.07
CA MET A 557 -15.69 -14.96 -26.37
C MET A 557 -15.13 -16.38 -26.36
N TYR A 558 -14.45 -16.79 -25.28
CA TYR A 558 -13.55 -17.96 -25.32
C TYR A 558 -13.76 -18.97 -24.20
N SER A 559 -14.70 -18.80 -23.27
CA SER A 559 -14.93 -19.80 -22.20
C SER A 559 -15.32 -21.18 -22.74
N ASN A 560 -15.96 -21.22 -23.92
CA ASN A 560 -16.43 -22.44 -24.58
C ASN A 560 -15.55 -22.82 -25.78
N LEU A 561 -14.34 -22.26 -25.89
CA LEU A 561 -13.44 -22.54 -27.00
C LEU A 561 -12.89 -23.97 -26.90
N SER A 562 -13.18 -24.80 -27.90
CA SER A 562 -12.66 -26.16 -28.01
C SER A 562 -11.26 -26.17 -28.63
N ARG A 563 -10.24 -25.70 -27.88
CA ARG A 563 -8.82 -25.80 -28.24
C ARG A 563 -8.03 -26.56 -27.16
N PRO A 564 -7.36 -27.68 -27.48
CA PRO A 564 -6.66 -28.50 -26.48
C PRO A 564 -5.39 -27.84 -25.92
N ASP A 565 -4.84 -26.86 -26.64
CA ASP A 565 -3.64 -26.10 -26.28
C ASP A 565 -3.97 -24.76 -25.58
N VAL A 566 -5.23 -24.53 -25.22
CA VAL A 566 -5.70 -23.32 -24.53
C VAL A 566 -6.32 -23.71 -23.20
N ALA A 567 -5.86 -23.09 -22.11
CA ALA A 567 -6.36 -23.33 -20.76
C ALA A 567 -6.91 -22.03 -20.16
N ILE A 568 -8.25 -21.90 -20.13
CA ILE A 568 -8.96 -20.77 -19.50
C ILE A 568 -9.71 -21.28 -18.28
N ASN A 569 -9.39 -20.74 -17.11
CA ASN A 569 -9.98 -21.07 -15.82
C ASN A 569 -10.07 -22.59 -15.52
N PRO A 570 -8.95 -23.35 -15.59
CA PRO A 570 -8.97 -24.79 -15.28
C PRO A 570 -9.21 -25.11 -13.79
N GLY A 571 -9.38 -24.10 -12.92
CA GLY A 571 -9.79 -24.26 -11.53
C GLY A 571 -8.66 -24.47 -10.50
N CYS A 572 -7.45 -24.85 -10.91
CA CYS A 572 -6.34 -25.06 -9.98
C CYS A 572 -4.93 -24.87 -10.60
N CYS A 573 -3.90 -25.09 -9.77
CA CYS A 573 -2.50 -25.32 -10.20
C CYS A 573 -1.91 -24.23 -11.10
N THR A 574 -2.11 -22.96 -10.71
CA THR A 574 -1.79 -21.81 -11.56
C THR A 574 -0.35 -21.81 -12.05
N ALA A 575 0.62 -21.94 -11.15
CA ALA A 575 2.03 -21.89 -11.51
C ALA A 575 2.45 -23.04 -12.45
N GLU A 576 1.91 -24.25 -12.25
CA GLU A 576 2.21 -25.43 -13.07
C GLU A 576 1.68 -25.29 -14.50
N TYR A 577 0.48 -24.76 -14.68
CA TYR A 577 -0.01 -24.45 -16.03
C TYR A 577 0.81 -23.35 -16.70
N MET A 578 1.18 -22.29 -15.96
CA MET A 578 1.98 -21.20 -16.50
C MET A 578 3.40 -21.64 -16.89
N LEU A 579 4.01 -22.57 -16.14
CA LEU A 579 5.29 -23.20 -16.52
C LEU A 579 5.19 -23.97 -17.85
N LYS A 580 4.01 -24.52 -18.15
CA LYS A 580 3.72 -25.31 -19.35
C LYS A 580 3.11 -24.50 -20.50
N SER A 581 2.96 -23.19 -20.35
CA SER A 581 2.29 -22.33 -21.34
C SER A 581 3.26 -21.37 -22.03
N LEU A 582 3.07 -21.12 -23.32
CA LEU A 582 3.85 -20.15 -24.08
C LEU A 582 3.47 -18.72 -23.69
N PHE A 583 2.16 -18.43 -23.69
CA PHE A 583 1.60 -17.11 -23.42
C PHE A 583 0.65 -17.13 -22.22
N CYS A 584 0.74 -16.12 -21.36
CA CYS A 584 -0.12 -15.99 -20.19
C CYS A 584 -0.80 -14.63 -20.16
N LEU A 585 -2.11 -14.61 -20.02
CA LEU A 585 -2.85 -13.35 -19.97
C LEU A 585 -2.55 -12.60 -18.67
N SER A 586 -2.13 -11.34 -18.82
CA SER A 586 -2.12 -10.34 -17.76
C SER A 586 -3.17 -9.27 -18.11
N PRO A 587 -4.44 -9.51 -17.75
CA PRO A 587 -5.51 -8.58 -18.07
C PRO A 587 -5.50 -7.39 -17.09
N LEU A 588 -6.23 -6.34 -17.43
CA LEU A 588 -6.54 -5.27 -16.49
C LEU A 588 -7.29 -5.84 -15.27
N GLY A 589 -7.14 -5.18 -14.15
CA GLY A 589 -7.79 -5.51 -12.90
C GLY A 589 -7.53 -4.38 -11.91
N TYR A 590 -8.51 -3.99 -11.11
CA TYR A 590 -8.25 -3.22 -9.90
C TYR A 590 -7.27 -4.04 -9.07
N GLY A 591 -6.05 -3.54 -8.94
CA GLY A 591 -5.03 -4.18 -8.14
C GLY A 591 -3.71 -4.47 -8.81
N TRP A 592 -3.09 -5.51 -8.28
CA TRP A 592 -1.65 -5.74 -8.25
C TRP A 592 -1.00 -6.17 -9.56
N GLY A 593 -1.81 -6.41 -10.60
CA GLY A 593 -1.29 -7.02 -11.83
C GLY A 593 -0.56 -8.34 -11.58
N ILE A 594 -0.92 -9.11 -10.53
CA ILE A 594 -0.16 -10.28 -10.06
C ILE A 594 0.17 -11.29 -11.17
N ARG A 595 -0.69 -11.38 -12.19
CA ARG A 595 -0.50 -12.23 -13.36
C ARG A 595 0.77 -11.92 -14.13
N LEU A 596 1.16 -10.66 -14.21
CA LEU A 596 2.43 -10.25 -14.79
C LEU A 596 3.60 -10.83 -13.98
N THR A 597 3.65 -10.57 -12.67
CA THR A 597 4.73 -11.06 -11.81
C THR A 597 4.80 -12.59 -11.80
N GLN A 598 3.65 -13.28 -11.80
CA GLN A 598 3.58 -14.74 -11.93
C GLN A 598 4.14 -15.22 -13.27
N ALA A 599 3.77 -14.57 -14.39
CA ALA A 599 4.27 -14.90 -15.71
C ALA A 599 5.79 -14.76 -15.80
N MET A 600 6.33 -13.68 -15.21
CA MET A 600 7.76 -13.47 -15.07
C MET A 600 8.44 -14.54 -14.20
N HIS A 601 7.79 -15.09 -13.16
CA HIS A 601 8.37 -16.16 -12.34
C HIS A 601 8.33 -17.53 -13.00
N THR A 602 7.38 -17.77 -13.92
CA THR A 602 7.18 -19.06 -14.57
C THR A 602 7.69 -19.08 -16.01
N GLY A 603 8.32 -18.00 -16.50
CA GLY A 603 8.80 -17.89 -17.88
C GLY A 603 7.70 -17.92 -18.95
N CYS A 604 6.46 -17.60 -18.57
CA CYS A 604 5.36 -17.54 -19.53
C CYS A 604 5.32 -16.14 -20.14
N VAL A 605 5.27 -15.99 -21.46
CA VAL A 605 5.29 -14.66 -22.10
C VAL A 605 3.99 -13.92 -21.73
N PRO A 606 4.05 -12.81 -20.97
CA PRO A 606 2.87 -12.06 -20.59
C PRO A 606 2.21 -11.40 -21.81
N VAL A 607 0.91 -11.66 -21.96
CA VAL A 607 0.01 -10.96 -22.89
C VAL A 607 -0.71 -9.87 -22.11
N LEU A 608 -0.25 -8.64 -22.26
CA LEU A 608 -0.77 -7.46 -21.57
C LEU A 608 -2.02 -6.94 -22.30
N VAL A 609 -3.17 -7.04 -21.64
CA VAL A 609 -4.43 -6.40 -22.08
C VAL A 609 -4.85 -5.41 -21.00
N GLN A 610 -4.09 -4.31 -20.94
CA GLN A 610 -4.11 -3.32 -19.88
C GLN A 610 -3.98 -1.91 -20.45
N ASP A 611 -5.00 -1.49 -21.20
CA ASP A 611 -5.01 -0.17 -21.82
C ASP A 611 -4.91 0.92 -20.75
N HIS A 612 -4.09 1.94 -21.01
CA HIS A 612 -3.86 3.06 -20.09
C HIS A 612 -3.33 2.68 -18.71
N VAL A 613 -2.75 1.48 -18.55
CA VAL A 613 -2.05 1.07 -17.34
C VAL A 613 -0.55 1.01 -17.61
N TYR A 614 0.18 1.78 -16.82
CA TYR A 614 1.63 1.67 -16.70
C TYR A 614 1.96 0.51 -15.76
N THR A 615 2.61 -0.50 -16.31
CA THR A 615 3.03 -1.70 -15.58
C THR A 615 4.27 -1.42 -14.72
N ALA A 616 4.59 -2.35 -13.82
CA ALA A 616 5.73 -2.24 -12.92
C ALA A 616 7.03 -1.89 -13.67
N PHE A 617 7.72 -0.83 -13.25
CA PHE A 617 8.96 -0.37 -13.86
C PHE A 617 8.88 -0.13 -15.37
N TRP A 618 7.73 0.29 -15.88
CA TRP A 618 7.56 0.64 -17.31
C TRP A 618 8.63 1.59 -17.85
N ASP A 619 9.17 2.45 -16.98
CA ASP A 619 10.21 3.38 -17.36
C ASP A 619 11.55 2.67 -17.47
N VAL A 620 11.85 1.71 -16.59
CA VAL A 620 13.15 1.01 -16.52
C VAL A 620 13.23 -0.17 -17.48
N LEU A 621 12.12 -0.88 -17.71
CA LEU A 621 12.08 -2.16 -18.40
C LEU A 621 11.60 -2.04 -19.86
N PRO A 622 12.28 -2.73 -20.80
CA PRO A 622 11.87 -2.79 -22.21
C PRO A 622 10.81 -3.89 -22.42
N TYR A 623 9.55 -3.59 -22.11
CA TYR A 623 8.45 -4.56 -22.13
C TYR A 623 8.27 -5.25 -23.49
N GLU A 624 8.55 -4.57 -24.59
CA GLU A 624 8.51 -5.13 -25.94
C GLU A 624 9.45 -6.31 -26.15
N LYS A 625 10.48 -6.47 -25.31
CA LYS A 625 11.43 -7.59 -25.42
C LYS A 625 10.94 -8.87 -24.75
N PHE A 626 9.92 -8.81 -23.90
CA PHE A 626 9.50 -9.98 -23.13
C PHE A 626 7.98 -10.10 -22.97
N SER A 627 7.20 -9.24 -23.61
CA SER A 627 5.75 -9.22 -23.51
C SER A 627 5.09 -8.84 -24.82
N ILE A 628 3.81 -9.19 -24.95
CA ILE A 628 2.96 -8.75 -26.06
C ILE A 628 1.88 -7.86 -25.49
N ARG A 629 1.65 -6.70 -26.09
CA ARG A 629 0.55 -5.81 -25.70
C ARG A 629 -0.56 -5.86 -26.74
N ILE A 630 -1.76 -6.21 -26.31
CA ILE A 630 -2.96 -6.26 -27.14
C ILE A 630 -3.95 -5.23 -26.60
N ASN A 631 -4.34 -4.27 -27.43
CA ASN A 631 -5.42 -3.34 -27.09
C ASN A 631 -6.72 -4.15 -26.90
N ARG A 632 -7.53 -3.82 -25.89
CA ARG A 632 -8.74 -4.60 -25.58
C ARG A 632 -9.73 -4.66 -26.74
N HIS A 633 -9.73 -3.67 -27.64
CA HIS A 633 -10.51 -3.68 -28.88
C HIS A 633 -10.18 -4.90 -29.77
N ASN A 634 -8.91 -5.31 -29.78
CA ASN A 634 -8.41 -6.45 -30.56
C ASN A 634 -8.49 -7.78 -29.80
N LEU A 635 -9.09 -7.82 -28.60
CA LEU A 635 -9.19 -9.05 -27.82
C LEU A 635 -9.95 -10.16 -28.58
N HIS A 636 -10.88 -9.80 -29.47
CA HIS A 636 -11.60 -10.74 -30.32
C HIS A 636 -10.72 -11.46 -31.36
N ARG A 637 -9.48 -10.99 -31.58
CA ARG A 637 -8.45 -11.59 -32.45
C ARG A 637 -7.32 -12.22 -31.64
N LEU A 638 -7.51 -12.44 -30.33
CA LEU A 638 -6.45 -12.87 -29.43
C LEU A 638 -5.66 -14.06 -29.99
N PHE A 639 -6.36 -15.13 -30.38
CA PHE A 639 -5.69 -16.33 -30.87
C PHE A 639 -5.09 -16.16 -32.26
N ASP A 640 -5.72 -15.40 -33.17
CA ASP A 640 -5.12 -15.07 -34.47
C ASP A 640 -3.79 -14.34 -34.31
N ILE A 641 -3.70 -13.43 -33.31
CA ILE A 641 -2.48 -12.68 -33.00
C ILE A 641 -1.40 -13.61 -32.44
N LEU A 642 -1.75 -14.51 -31.51
CA LEU A 642 -0.79 -15.41 -30.88
C LEU A 642 -0.30 -16.50 -31.84
N ASP A 643 -1.18 -17.05 -32.68
CA ASP A 643 -0.84 -18.06 -33.69
C ASP A 643 0.05 -17.47 -34.81
N ALA A 644 0.04 -16.15 -35.02
CA ALA A 644 0.86 -15.46 -36.02
C ALA A 644 2.31 -15.20 -35.56
N ILE A 645 2.65 -15.43 -34.29
CA ILE A 645 3.99 -15.20 -33.74
C ILE A 645 4.92 -16.33 -34.20
N THR A 646 6.01 -15.97 -34.86
CA THR A 646 6.95 -16.97 -35.36
C THR A 646 7.79 -17.59 -34.24
N PRO A 647 8.35 -18.79 -34.42
CA PRO A 647 9.26 -19.40 -33.45
C PRO A 647 10.44 -18.51 -33.07
N GLU A 648 10.97 -17.73 -34.02
CA GLU A 648 12.08 -16.79 -33.79
C GLU A 648 11.64 -15.64 -32.88
N GLN A 649 10.49 -15.02 -33.16
CA GLN A 649 9.92 -13.97 -32.31
C GLN A 649 9.61 -14.48 -30.90
N LEU A 650 9.07 -15.69 -30.79
CA LEU A 650 8.82 -16.33 -29.50
C LEU A 650 10.13 -16.58 -28.73
N ALA A 651 11.19 -17.05 -29.41
CA ALA A 651 12.49 -17.27 -28.78
C ALA A 651 13.11 -15.94 -28.27
N GLU A 652 12.96 -14.84 -29.02
CA GLU A 652 13.37 -13.51 -28.57
C GLU A 652 12.61 -13.07 -27.32
N LEU A 653 11.28 -13.24 -27.30
CA LEU A 653 10.44 -12.92 -26.13
C LEU A 653 10.84 -13.77 -24.90
N GLN A 654 11.10 -15.06 -25.11
CA GLN A 654 11.55 -15.98 -24.05
C GLN A 654 12.93 -15.61 -23.52
N GLN A 655 13.86 -15.20 -24.39
CA GLN A 655 15.16 -14.70 -23.95
C GLN A 655 15.02 -13.39 -23.16
N GLY A 656 14.15 -12.48 -23.60
CA GLY A 656 13.85 -11.27 -22.83
C GLY A 656 13.28 -11.58 -21.45
N LEU A 657 12.43 -12.59 -21.30
CA LEU A 657 12.00 -13.06 -19.98
C LEU A 657 13.20 -13.46 -19.11
N ALA A 658 14.14 -14.25 -19.66
CA ALA A 658 15.34 -14.66 -18.93
C ALA A 658 16.19 -13.45 -18.50
N ASP A 659 16.35 -12.45 -19.36
CA ASP A 659 17.14 -11.25 -19.08
C ASP A 659 16.50 -10.36 -17.99
N TYR A 660 15.16 -10.28 -17.93
CA TYR A 660 14.45 -9.30 -17.11
C TYR A 660 13.62 -9.87 -15.94
N HIS A 661 13.47 -11.19 -15.78
CA HIS A 661 12.63 -11.77 -14.70
C HIS A 661 13.02 -11.33 -13.29
N ARG A 662 14.32 -11.14 -13.04
CA ARG A 662 14.85 -10.76 -11.70
C ARG A 662 14.31 -9.42 -11.21
N TYR A 663 13.89 -8.53 -12.11
CA TYR A 663 13.27 -7.24 -11.76
C TYR A 663 11.90 -7.40 -11.09
N PHE A 664 11.28 -8.56 -11.20
CA PHE A 664 10.00 -8.87 -10.55
C PHE A 664 10.18 -9.63 -9.23
N ILE A 665 11.41 -9.85 -8.78
CA ILE A 665 11.74 -10.59 -7.56
C ILE A 665 12.23 -9.61 -6.49
N TRP A 666 11.55 -9.61 -5.34
CA TRP A 666 11.92 -8.81 -4.17
C TRP A 666 12.97 -9.45 -3.27
N HIS A 667 13.14 -10.78 -3.35
CA HIS A 667 14.10 -11.57 -2.57
C HIS A 667 15.54 -11.29 -3.03
N GLY A 668 16.21 -10.33 -2.41
CA GLY A 668 17.59 -9.94 -2.75
C GLY A 668 18.60 -11.08 -2.60
N ASP A 669 18.42 -11.95 -1.60
CA ASP A 669 19.24 -13.15 -1.38
C ASP A 669 19.08 -14.21 -2.49
N ALA A 670 17.97 -14.16 -3.24
CA ALA A 670 17.75 -14.96 -4.45
C ALA A 670 18.16 -14.23 -5.74
N GLY A 671 18.91 -13.13 -5.61
CA GLY A 671 19.33 -12.30 -6.74
C GLY A 671 18.24 -11.39 -7.30
N GLY A 672 17.14 -11.14 -6.57
CA GLY A 672 16.10 -10.21 -7.00
C GLY A 672 16.63 -8.78 -7.21
N LEU A 673 16.05 -8.07 -8.20
CA LEU A 673 16.43 -6.71 -8.60
C LEU A 673 15.30 -5.68 -8.41
N ALA A 674 14.15 -6.08 -7.85
CA ALA A 674 13.01 -5.18 -7.69
C ALA A 674 13.34 -3.93 -6.83
N TYR A 675 14.12 -4.10 -5.75
CA TYR A 675 14.59 -2.98 -4.93
C TYR A 675 15.48 -2.03 -5.75
N ASN A 676 16.49 -2.55 -6.45
CA ASN A 676 17.40 -1.73 -7.26
C ASN A 676 16.67 -0.97 -8.39
N ALA A 677 15.70 -1.61 -9.02
CA ALA A 677 14.85 -1.00 -10.03
C ALA A 677 13.96 0.10 -9.45
N THR A 678 13.45 -0.09 -8.23
CA THR A 678 12.71 0.93 -7.49
C THR A 678 13.58 2.16 -7.23
N ILE A 679 14.81 1.98 -6.72
CA ILE A 679 15.76 3.08 -6.52
C ILE A 679 16.07 3.79 -7.85
N THR A 680 16.24 3.03 -8.94
CA THR A 680 16.48 3.60 -10.28
C THR A 680 15.31 4.44 -10.78
N SER A 681 14.07 3.96 -10.60
CA SER A 681 12.88 4.70 -11.01
C SER A 681 12.69 5.96 -10.16
N LEU A 682 12.91 5.87 -8.84
CA LEU A 682 12.92 7.04 -7.93
C LEU A 682 13.98 8.07 -8.33
N HIS A 683 15.18 7.63 -8.70
CA HIS A 683 16.22 8.52 -9.21
C HIS A 683 15.75 9.29 -10.45
N ARG A 684 15.02 8.64 -11.36
CA ARG A 684 14.48 9.33 -12.54
C ARG A 684 13.43 10.39 -12.17
N ARG A 685 12.59 10.14 -11.16
CA ARG A 685 11.63 11.14 -10.66
C ARG A 685 12.34 12.34 -10.04
N LEU A 686 13.43 12.09 -9.32
CA LEU A 686 14.29 13.15 -8.79
C LEU A 686 14.87 14.03 -9.92
N LEU A 687 15.40 13.42 -10.99
CA LEU A 687 15.93 14.14 -12.15
C LEU A 687 14.84 14.93 -12.89
N ASN A 688 13.64 14.36 -13.07
CA ASN A 688 12.49 15.05 -13.66
C ASN A 688 12.10 16.29 -12.84
N MET A 689 12.10 16.17 -11.51
CA MET A 689 11.78 17.29 -10.62
C MET A 689 12.80 18.42 -10.75
N TRP A 690 14.11 18.11 -10.76
CA TRP A 690 15.14 19.14 -10.89
C TRP A 690 15.18 19.79 -12.27
N THR A 691 14.97 19.02 -13.34
CA THR A 691 14.86 19.59 -14.70
C THR A 691 13.64 20.51 -14.85
N ALA A 692 12.53 20.21 -14.17
CA ALA A 692 11.35 21.08 -14.16
C ALA A 692 11.60 22.45 -13.49
N LEU A 693 12.53 22.55 -12.54
CA LEU A 693 12.92 23.83 -11.92
C LEU A 693 13.61 24.78 -12.92
N PHE A 694 14.23 24.26 -13.98
CA PHE A 694 14.86 25.09 -15.02
C PHE A 694 13.86 25.67 -16.03
N ARG A 695 12.61 25.18 -16.10
CA ARG A 695 11.58 25.67 -17.04
C ARG A 695 11.04 27.07 -16.73
N GLY A 696 11.53 27.73 -15.68
CA GLY A 696 11.11 29.08 -15.25
C GLY A 696 12.18 30.17 -15.36
N SER A 697 13.19 30.02 -16.24
CA SER A 697 14.26 31.01 -16.42
C SER A 697 14.46 31.48 -17.87
N THR A 698 13.38 31.46 -18.67
CA THR A 698 13.35 32.06 -20.02
C THR A 698 12.11 32.91 -20.20
#